data_AF-A0A927CGC1-F1
#
_entry.id   AF-A0A927CGC1-F1
#
_cell.length_a   1.000
_cell.length_b   1.000
_cell.length_c   1.000
_cell.angle_alpha   90.00
_cell.angle_beta   90.00
_cell.angle_gamma   90.00
#
_symmetry.space_group_name_H-M   'P 1'
#
loop_
_entity.id
_entity.type
_entity.pdbx_description
1 polymer ?
#
loop_
_entity_poly.entity_id
_entity_poly.type
_entity_poly.pdbx_seq_one_letter_code
_entity_poly.pdbx_strand_id
1 'polypeptide(L)'
;MSLRVIRRTAIVLVLTLIGQLLIELAAPIAPVAMAAEQRYTVYTSKDGFVRRSNPSSPVPDYSSMPYGGEAAKTGYLQVKESNTTSPREAYLQFDLSDYPEQISSATLYFHANNGENNTATVETSVYGIHASAGNDWEESTLTWNNKPDKGGGSIGTVTIPGGTNKGWVSLDVTSFIQERQADDKIATFAVAGGNALIRIESSTTYLNDSNGKPAKPYMVIQGTPALKSVELTADKTSLGLHQTANLSVKGTMDTNSPADLSRATLHYSSDNPAIAFSDPSIGTATAAGEGTANVKVEVTLDGVTRTAVRTLTVDGTPPAEVAEIQDGIDNGEFTLTWTDPSDEDLENVSVYNGDQLLGTVPKGEQSLIIAGLTNGQTYSLTIRTMDSAGNESSGVVHSIEYEQPNVLMEVAATASQPAVRTGRTVTVTVSGVMSDGTTADLDGAAILYESSSNRLVFADSSSHVAEAMFAGPAYVTARVTLDGVTRQSAPVLVRVLSEVGDEFDRLRNKYAAKFTGYDPDDPYDLSDPYISSYIQSQDELAKGYWNALNKTAYGWDDLTSTTATAQLSTLTSRLRTMSRQWASYGSVYYQNESLLHDIIETWNTFYDTRYNETMAKFGNWFDLQVHVPNNFHDSISAIYEAVPFSEHPDLVEKMHRAIDHFVPSIGLTGANRVYLSKVMILRGIIGKDGDKIQEGSGGLSAVFRYVQDGDGFYEDGSFIQHSYFPYAGGYGKALLHDLSETLWLVSGSQWDNDDPQKANIFEWFADTFEPNMFNGHLIDAVNGREVSRTSVYSGNSVLGGLLLQLELDGNPNAQQQKSAIEYHLEQGNAALFMASSPIWYIQKAKQLMNDAAIPPYAEPQGNYLFHNQDNVVHRGVNWLYSIGMHS
;
A
#
# COMPACT_ATOMS: atom_id res chain seq x y z
N MET A 1 4.62 -83.21 53.49
CA MET A 1 3.25 -82.67 53.37
C MET A 1 2.87 -82.70 51.89
N SER A 2 1.67 -83.16 51.57
CA SER A 2 1.30 -83.94 50.36
C SER A 2 1.38 -83.21 48.99
N LEU A 3 1.71 -83.98 47.94
CA LEU A 3 1.68 -83.67 46.49
C LEU A 3 0.38 -83.01 45.98
N ARG A 4 -0.65 -82.86 46.82
CA ARG A 4 -1.92 -82.18 46.51
C ARG A 4 -1.81 -80.65 46.44
N VAL A 5 -0.80 -80.01 47.05
CA VAL A 5 -0.65 -78.54 47.03
C VAL A 5 0.00 -78.06 45.72
N ILE A 6 0.99 -78.77 45.19
CA ILE A 6 1.71 -78.38 43.97
C ILE A 6 0.82 -78.46 42.72
N ARG A 7 -0.11 -79.42 42.64
CA ARG A 7 -1.07 -79.52 41.52
C ARG A 7 -2.13 -78.42 41.51
N ARG A 8 -2.46 -77.80 42.65
CA ARG A 8 -3.43 -76.69 42.69
C ARG A 8 -2.80 -75.36 42.29
N THR A 9 -1.52 -75.11 42.64
CA THR A 9 -0.85 -73.86 42.29
C THR A 9 -0.45 -73.79 40.81
N ALA A 10 -0.05 -74.91 40.20
CA ALA A 10 0.27 -74.95 38.76
C ALA A 10 -0.97 -74.82 37.85
N ILE A 11 -2.11 -75.39 38.24
CA ILE A 11 -3.36 -75.26 37.48
C ILE A 11 -3.93 -73.84 37.59
N VAL A 12 -3.80 -73.18 38.75
CA VAL A 12 -4.19 -71.78 38.91
C VAL A 12 -3.27 -70.88 38.07
N LEU A 13 -1.94 -71.03 38.13
CA LEU A 13 -1.01 -70.18 37.35
C LEU A 13 -1.19 -70.31 35.83
N VAL A 14 -1.46 -71.52 35.32
CA VAL A 14 -1.71 -71.78 33.89
C VAL A 14 -3.08 -71.25 33.46
N LEU A 15 -4.12 -71.32 34.32
CA LEU A 15 -5.42 -70.70 34.04
C LEU A 15 -5.39 -69.16 34.15
N THR A 16 -4.54 -68.58 35.00
CA THR A 16 -4.34 -67.11 35.05
C THR A 16 -3.55 -66.61 33.85
N LEU A 17 -2.50 -67.33 33.41
CA LEU A 17 -1.76 -66.97 32.19
C LEU A 17 -2.60 -67.16 30.91
N ILE A 18 -3.39 -68.23 30.80
CA ILE A 18 -4.30 -68.44 29.66
C ILE A 18 -5.47 -67.44 29.71
N GLY A 19 -5.94 -67.05 30.91
CA GLY A 19 -6.92 -66.00 31.10
C GLY A 19 -6.42 -64.60 30.71
N GLN A 20 -5.17 -64.25 31.03
CA GLN A 20 -4.55 -62.99 30.59
C GLN A 20 -4.23 -62.98 29.08
N LEU A 21 -3.77 -64.10 28.52
CA LEU A 21 -3.50 -64.21 27.08
C LEU A 21 -4.78 -64.18 26.23
N LEU A 22 -5.91 -64.71 26.74
CA LEU A 22 -7.21 -64.64 26.06
C LEU A 22 -7.92 -63.28 26.23
N ILE A 23 -7.58 -62.49 27.25
CA ILE A 23 -8.04 -61.10 27.38
C ILE A 23 -7.25 -60.17 26.45
N GLU A 24 -5.96 -60.45 26.18
CA GLU A 24 -5.16 -59.72 25.19
C GLU A 24 -5.49 -60.09 23.73
N LEU A 25 -5.94 -61.33 23.46
CA LEU A 25 -6.37 -61.77 22.11
C LEU A 25 -7.85 -61.51 21.78
N ALA A 26 -8.64 -60.99 22.73
CA ALA A 26 -10.06 -60.73 22.55
C ALA A 26 -10.51 -59.33 23.00
N ALA A 27 -9.58 -58.39 23.16
CA ALA A 27 -9.94 -56.98 23.11
C ALA A 27 -10.36 -56.67 21.66
N PRO A 28 -11.56 -56.11 21.39
CA PRO A 28 -11.81 -55.54 20.08
C PRO A 28 -10.69 -54.54 19.83
N ILE A 29 -9.91 -54.74 18.77
CA ILE A 29 -9.03 -53.69 18.25
C ILE A 29 -9.97 -52.51 18.02
N ALA A 30 -9.96 -51.54 18.92
CA ALA A 30 -10.63 -50.29 18.70
C ALA A 30 -10.08 -49.79 17.36
N PRO A 31 -10.93 -49.45 16.38
CA PRO A 31 -10.43 -48.99 15.09
C PRO A 31 -9.46 -47.86 15.38
N VAL A 32 -8.19 -48.03 14.98
CA VAL A 32 -7.23 -46.94 14.98
C VAL A 32 -7.90 -45.86 14.16
N ALA A 33 -8.22 -44.73 14.80
CA ALA A 33 -8.84 -43.62 14.10
C ALA A 33 -7.90 -43.27 12.94
N MET A 34 -8.39 -43.45 11.72
CA MET A 34 -7.66 -43.05 10.52
C MET A 34 -8.01 -41.60 10.24
N ALA A 35 -7.05 -40.84 9.72
CA ALA A 35 -7.32 -39.50 9.22
C ALA A 35 -8.44 -39.56 8.16
N ALA A 36 -9.40 -38.65 8.27
CA ALA A 36 -10.51 -38.55 7.31
C ALA A 36 -10.09 -37.71 6.11
N GLU A 37 -10.62 -38.07 4.94
CA GLU A 37 -10.51 -37.26 3.73
C GLU A 37 -11.22 -35.90 3.94
N GLN A 38 -10.59 -34.83 3.45
CA GLN A 38 -11.06 -33.46 3.60
C GLN A 38 -11.04 -32.73 2.26
N ARG A 39 -11.91 -31.72 2.15
CA ARG A 39 -12.01 -30.84 0.99
C ARG A 39 -11.28 -29.52 1.26
N TYR A 40 -10.39 -29.17 0.34
CA TYR A 40 -9.59 -27.94 0.37
C TYR A 40 -9.92 -27.08 -0.85
N THR A 41 -9.92 -25.76 -0.65
CA THR A 41 -9.96 -24.78 -1.74
C THR A 41 -8.63 -24.05 -1.75
N VAL A 42 -7.93 -24.13 -2.88
CA VAL A 42 -6.64 -23.48 -3.13
C VAL A 42 -6.91 -22.29 -4.05
N TYR A 43 -6.63 -21.09 -3.59
CA TYR A 43 -6.72 -19.92 -4.46
C TYR A 43 -5.38 -19.71 -5.18
N THR A 44 -5.46 -19.07 -6.34
CA THR A 44 -4.29 -18.72 -7.13
C THR A 44 -3.37 -17.81 -6.32
N SER A 45 -2.09 -18.17 -6.17
CA SER A 45 -1.08 -17.38 -5.47
C SER A 45 -0.49 -16.29 -6.35
N LYS A 46 -0.34 -16.56 -7.65
CA LYS A 46 0.07 -15.59 -8.67
C LYS A 46 -0.71 -15.81 -9.95
N ASP A 47 -1.13 -14.72 -10.58
CA ASP A 47 -1.67 -14.71 -11.92
C ASP A 47 -1.22 -13.52 -12.76
N GLY A 48 -1.07 -13.77 -14.05
CA GLY A 48 -0.68 -12.74 -14.99
C GLY A 48 -1.00 -13.17 -16.41
N PHE A 49 -1.01 -12.22 -17.33
CA PHE A 49 -1.04 -12.54 -18.74
C PHE A 49 0.06 -11.77 -19.47
N VAL A 50 0.50 -12.35 -20.56
CA VAL A 50 1.58 -11.82 -21.39
C VAL A 50 1.06 -11.59 -22.79
N ARG A 51 1.66 -10.61 -23.47
CA ARG A 51 1.24 -10.18 -24.80
C ARG A 51 2.45 -10.03 -25.70
N ARG A 52 2.46 -10.68 -26.86
CA ARG A 52 3.48 -10.42 -27.90
C ARG A 52 3.01 -9.30 -28.81
N SER A 53 3.94 -8.46 -29.28
CA SER A 53 3.66 -7.57 -30.40
C SER A 53 3.72 -8.28 -31.74
N ASN A 54 3.00 -7.73 -32.72
CA ASN A 54 3.20 -8.07 -34.13
C ASN A 54 4.54 -7.50 -34.57
N PRO A 55 5.44 -8.30 -35.17
CA PRO A 55 6.68 -7.79 -35.77
C PRO A 55 6.48 -6.70 -36.82
N SER A 56 5.25 -6.52 -37.34
CA SER A 56 4.90 -5.51 -38.36
C SER A 56 4.04 -4.34 -37.85
N SER A 57 3.80 -4.21 -36.55
CA SER A 57 3.14 -3.02 -35.97
C SER A 57 4.18 -1.96 -35.60
N PRO A 58 4.00 -0.68 -35.94
CA PRO A 58 4.76 0.37 -35.28
C PRO A 58 4.41 0.34 -33.77
N VAL A 59 5.44 0.41 -32.93
CA VAL A 59 5.52 0.62 -31.46
C VAL A 59 4.16 0.87 -30.76
N PRO A 60 3.87 0.22 -29.60
CA PRO A 60 4.82 -0.42 -28.67
C PRO A 60 5.06 -1.93 -28.86
N ASP A 61 6.26 -2.39 -28.47
CA ASP A 61 6.57 -3.81 -28.29
C ASP A 61 6.13 -4.29 -26.91
N TYR A 62 5.04 -5.05 -26.85
CA TYR A 62 4.49 -5.61 -25.61
C TYR A 62 5.29 -6.80 -25.08
N SER A 63 6.23 -7.34 -25.87
CA SER A 63 6.92 -8.59 -25.54
C SER A 63 7.79 -8.52 -24.28
N SER A 64 8.26 -7.32 -23.93
CA SER A 64 9.04 -7.06 -22.71
C SER A 64 8.25 -6.25 -21.68
N MET A 65 6.92 -6.19 -21.80
CA MET A 65 6.06 -5.43 -20.87
C MET A 65 5.33 -6.37 -19.92
N PRO A 66 5.29 -6.06 -18.61
CA PRO A 66 4.43 -6.76 -17.67
C PRO A 66 2.94 -6.48 -17.95
N TYR A 67 2.06 -7.31 -17.39
CA TYR A 67 0.59 -7.18 -17.54
C TYR A 67 0.11 -7.11 -18.99
N GLY A 68 0.87 -7.69 -19.93
CA GLY A 68 0.59 -7.61 -21.36
C GLY A 68 0.56 -6.18 -21.93
N GLY A 69 1.26 -5.24 -21.29
CA GLY A 69 1.34 -3.83 -21.71
C GLY A 69 0.32 -2.89 -21.07
N GLU A 70 -0.48 -3.36 -20.12
CA GLU A 70 -1.39 -2.52 -19.35
C GLU A 70 -0.61 -1.73 -18.27
N ALA A 71 -1.11 -0.53 -17.92
CA ALA A 71 -0.45 0.35 -16.95
C ALA A 71 -0.35 -0.27 -15.53
N ALA A 72 -1.27 -1.18 -15.20
CA ALA A 72 -1.33 -1.92 -13.95
C ALA A 72 -2.02 -3.27 -14.16
N LYS A 73 -1.97 -4.15 -13.16
CA LYS A 73 -2.66 -5.45 -13.16
C LYS A 73 -4.17 -5.25 -13.30
N THR A 74 -4.77 -5.90 -14.29
CA THR A 74 -6.21 -5.83 -14.57
C THR A 74 -6.99 -6.90 -13.80
N GLY A 75 -8.25 -6.62 -13.45
CA GLY A 75 -9.17 -7.59 -12.83
C GLY A 75 -9.51 -8.82 -13.69
N TYR A 76 -8.93 -8.95 -14.88
CA TYR A 76 -9.05 -10.09 -15.77
C TYR A 76 -7.73 -10.33 -16.54
N LEU A 77 -7.52 -11.57 -16.95
CA LEU A 77 -6.41 -12.07 -17.77
C LEU A 77 -6.90 -12.27 -19.21
N GLN A 78 -6.06 -11.97 -20.19
CA GLN A 78 -6.40 -12.16 -21.60
C GLN A 78 -5.73 -13.41 -22.18
N VAL A 79 -6.51 -14.20 -22.93
CA VAL A 79 -6.00 -15.34 -23.71
C VAL A 79 -6.49 -15.21 -25.15
N LYS A 80 -5.60 -15.35 -26.13
CA LYS A 80 -5.97 -15.36 -27.55
C LYS A 80 -4.86 -15.96 -28.41
N GLU A 81 -5.20 -16.98 -29.20
CA GLU A 81 -4.29 -17.59 -30.15
C GLU A 81 -4.98 -17.94 -31.47
N SER A 82 -4.81 -17.08 -32.46
CA SER A 82 -4.94 -17.41 -33.88
C SER A 82 -4.41 -16.22 -34.68
N ASN A 83 -3.51 -16.48 -35.65
CA ASN A 83 -3.18 -15.70 -36.86
C ASN A 83 -3.30 -14.14 -36.85
N THR A 84 -3.18 -13.47 -35.71
CA THR A 84 -3.41 -12.04 -35.52
C THR A 84 -2.20 -11.36 -34.88
N THR A 85 -2.23 -10.03 -34.92
CA THR A 85 -1.15 -9.11 -34.58
C THR A 85 -0.75 -9.10 -33.09
N SER A 86 -1.38 -9.87 -32.19
CA SER A 86 -0.98 -9.87 -30.79
C SER A 86 -1.48 -11.10 -30.01
N PRO A 87 -0.71 -12.19 -29.94
CA PRO A 87 -1.09 -13.35 -29.12
C PRO A 87 -1.02 -13.01 -27.62
N ARG A 88 -1.91 -13.63 -26.82
CA ARG A 88 -1.89 -13.56 -25.36
C ARG A 88 -2.00 -14.93 -24.72
N GLU A 89 -1.26 -15.11 -23.62
CA GLU A 89 -1.31 -16.30 -22.78
C GLU A 89 -1.49 -15.86 -21.33
N ALA A 90 -2.30 -16.59 -20.57
CA ALA A 90 -2.50 -16.35 -19.14
C ALA A 90 -1.81 -17.44 -18.33
N TYR A 91 -1.30 -17.08 -17.16
CA TYR A 91 -0.60 -17.96 -16.23
C TYR A 91 -1.26 -17.89 -14.86
N LEU A 92 -1.46 -19.06 -14.24
CA LEU A 92 -2.05 -19.23 -12.90
C LEU A 92 -1.12 -20.13 -12.09
N GLN A 93 -0.64 -19.68 -10.94
CA GLN A 93 0.19 -20.47 -10.04
C GLN A 93 -0.54 -20.75 -8.73
N PHE A 94 -0.35 -21.95 -8.20
CA PHE A 94 -0.91 -22.40 -6.92
C PHE A 94 0.20 -22.99 -6.07
N ASP A 95 0.27 -22.58 -4.80
CA ASP A 95 1.12 -23.19 -3.80
C ASP A 95 0.38 -24.36 -3.16
N LEU A 96 0.97 -25.55 -3.21
CA LEU A 96 0.40 -26.77 -2.67
C LEU A 96 1.05 -27.20 -1.35
N SER A 97 1.97 -26.40 -0.81
CA SER A 97 2.78 -26.73 0.36
C SER A 97 1.94 -27.03 1.59
N ASP A 98 0.83 -26.31 1.76
CA ASP A 98 -0.05 -26.40 2.93
C ASP A 98 -1.24 -27.37 2.73
N TYR A 99 -1.16 -28.24 1.72
CA TYR A 99 -2.23 -29.18 1.36
C TYR A 99 -1.76 -30.64 1.43
N PRO A 100 -2.68 -31.61 1.59
CA PRO A 100 -2.31 -33.00 1.81
C PRO A 100 -1.49 -33.58 0.66
N GLU A 101 -0.54 -34.46 0.96
CA GLU A 101 0.22 -35.19 -0.07
C GLU A 101 -0.62 -36.31 -0.70
N GLN A 102 -1.55 -36.90 0.07
CA GLN A 102 -2.48 -37.91 -0.43
C GLN A 102 -3.72 -37.26 -1.06
N ILE A 103 -3.60 -36.85 -2.32
CA ILE A 103 -4.68 -36.22 -3.10
C ILE A 103 -5.46 -37.29 -3.87
N SER A 104 -6.78 -37.36 -3.67
CA SER A 104 -7.67 -38.26 -4.39
C SER A 104 -8.28 -37.63 -5.65
N SER A 105 -8.50 -36.31 -5.64
CA SER A 105 -8.97 -35.55 -6.80
C SER A 105 -8.56 -34.08 -6.70
N ALA A 106 -8.30 -33.46 -7.85
CA ALA A 106 -8.10 -32.02 -7.97
C ALA A 106 -8.82 -31.47 -9.20
N THR A 107 -9.59 -30.41 -9.03
CA THR A 107 -10.33 -29.75 -10.12
C THR A 107 -10.03 -28.27 -10.13
N LEU A 108 -9.50 -27.77 -11.25
CA LEU A 108 -9.24 -26.35 -11.49
C LEU A 108 -10.53 -25.67 -11.96
N TYR A 109 -10.82 -24.49 -11.40
CA TYR A 109 -11.96 -23.66 -11.75
C TYR A 109 -11.47 -22.26 -12.12
N PHE A 110 -12.00 -21.72 -13.21
CA PHE A 110 -11.86 -20.30 -13.50
C PHE A 110 -13.14 -19.75 -14.14
N HIS A 111 -13.39 -18.48 -13.87
CA HIS A 111 -14.56 -17.78 -14.38
C HIS A 111 -14.14 -17.00 -15.62
N ALA A 112 -14.81 -17.22 -16.74
CA ALA A 112 -14.36 -16.68 -18.02
C ALA A 112 -15.50 -16.38 -18.99
N ASN A 113 -15.21 -15.58 -20.02
CA ASN A 113 -16.10 -15.35 -21.15
C ASN A 113 -15.33 -15.14 -22.46
N ASN A 114 -16.06 -15.31 -23.57
CA ASN A 114 -15.65 -14.78 -24.86
C ASN A 114 -15.69 -13.24 -24.81
N GLY A 115 -14.52 -12.61 -24.85
CA GLY A 115 -14.31 -11.17 -24.77
C GLY A 115 -14.54 -10.41 -26.08
N GLU A 116 -14.72 -11.11 -27.19
CA GLU A 116 -15.30 -10.53 -28.41
C GLU A 116 -16.82 -10.52 -28.20
N ASN A 117 -17.51 -9.42 -28.52
CA ASN A 117 -18.97 -9.26 -28.32
C ASN A 117 -19.82 -10.22 -29.20
N ASN A 118 -19.53 -11.51 -29.14
CA ASN A 118 -20.02 -12.62 -29.93
C ASN A 118 -20.65 -13.66 -29.00
N THR A 119 -21.81 -14.18 -29.35
CA THR A 119 -22.55 -15.18 -28.56
C THR A 119 -22.03 -16.60 -28.71
N ALA A 120 -21.05 -16.87 -29.58
CA ALA A 120 -20.45 -18.19 -29.76
C ALA A 120 -19.49 -18.56 -28.62
N THR A 121 -19.53 -19.83 -28.19
CA THR A 121 -18.53 -20.41 -27.29
C THR A 121 -17.16 -20.51 -27.97
N VAL A 122 -16.09 -20.43 -27.20
CA VAL A 122 -14.71 -20.58 -27.69
C VAL A 122 -13.97 -21.63 -26.87
N GLU A 123 -13.20 -22.50 -27.53
CA GLU A 123 -12.37 -23.49 -26.85
C GLU A 123 -10.97 -22.93 -26.59
N THR A 124 -10.41 -23.25 -25.44
CA THR A 124 -9.00 -22.95 -25.11
C THR A 124 -8.36 -24.13 -24.40
N SER A 125 -7.03 -24.18 -24.43
CA SER A 125 -6.25 -25.27 -23.86
C SER A 125 -5.60 -24.84 -22.54
N VAL A 126 -5.54 -25.77 -21.60
CA VAL A 126 -4.83 -25.60 -20.33
C VAL A 126 -3.61 -26.51 -20.35
N TYR A 127 -2.45 -25.95 -20.04
CA TYR A 127 -1.15 -26.63 -20.00
C TYR A 127 -0.63 -26.61 -18.58
N GLY A 128 0.01 -27.71 -18.15
CA GLY A 128 0.76 -27.75 -16.91
C GLY A 128 2.22 -27.41 -17.16
N ILE A 129 2.81 -26.56 -16.33
CA ILE A 129 4.24 -26.28 -16.38
C ILE A 129 4.95 -27.35 -15.54
N HIS A 130 5.72 -28.23 -16.19
CA HIS A 130 6.37 -29.37 -15.53
C HIS A 130 7.81 -29.08 -15.08
N ALA A 131 8.45 -28.04 -15.62
CA ALA A 131 9.80 -27.68 -15.24
C ALA A 131 9.76 -26.75 -14.02
N SER A 132 10.46 -27.09 -12.94
CA SER A 132 10.50 -26.28 -11.71
C SER A 132 11.00 -24.85 -11.97
N ALA A 133 11.96 -24.65 -12.89
CA ALA A 133 12.41 -23.31 -13.30
C ALA A 133 11.29 -22.46 -13.95
N GLY A 134 10.21 -23.09 -14.43
CA GLY A 134 9.02 -22.41 -14.92
C GLY A 134 8.10 -21.88 -13.81
N ASN A 135 8.42 -22.13 -12.53
CA ASN A 135 7.69 -21.59 -11.39
C ASN A 135 8.29 -20.27 -10.86
N ASP A 136 9.52 -19.92 -11.28
CA ASP A 136 10.26 -18.73 -10.84
C ASP A 136 9.86 -17.47 -11.64
N TRP A 137 8.61 -17.03 -11.49
CA TRP A 137 8.13 -15.79 -12.10
C TRP A 137 7.37 -14.91 -11.11
N GLU A 138 7.42 -13.60 -11.33
CA GLU A 138 6.69 -12.59 -10.55
C GLU A 138 5.72 -11.83 -11.46
N GLU A 139 4.51 -11.55 -10.97
CA GLU A 139 3.46 -10.89 -11.76
C GLU A 139 3.90 -9.54 -12.33
N SER A 140 4.67 -8.78 -11.54
CA SER A 140 5.17 -7.45 -11.88
C SER A 140 6.31 -7.45 -12.92
N THR A 141 6.92 -8.61 -13.16
CA THR A 141 8.02 -8.78 -14.12
C THR A 141 7.70 -9.80 -15.21
N LEU A 142 6.53 -10.45 -15.19
CA LEU A 142 6.13 -11.44 -16.17
C LEU A 142 5.81 -10.77 -17.52
N THR A 143 6.61 -11.08 -18.52
CA THR A 143 6.54 -10.58 -19.90
C THR A 143 6.45 -11.74 -20.88
N TRP A 144 6.18 -11.47 -22.15
CA TRP A 144 6.21 -12.52 -23.17
C TRP A 144 7.57 -13.22 -23.27
N ASN A 145 8.66 -12.48 -23.05
CA ASN A 145 10.03 -12.97 -23.27
C ASN A 145 10.59 -13.81 -22.11
N ASN A 146 10.06 -13.66 -20.90
CA ASN A 146 10.47 -14.43 -19.71
C ASN A 146 9.35 -15.34 -19.15
N LYS A 147 8.22 -15.46 -19.84
CA LYS A 147 7.12 -16.34 -19.43
C LYS A 147 7.57 -17.81 -19.33
N PRO A 148 6.96 -18.61 -18.44
CA PRO A 148 7.22 -20.04 -18.38
C PRO A 148 6.92 -20.77 -19.70
N ASP A 149 7.75 -21.73 -20.08
CA ASP A 149 7.50 -22.58 -21.24
C ASP A 149 6.39 -23.60 -20.94
N LYS A 150 5.34 -23.59 -21.77
CA LYS A 150 4.15 -24.43 -21.61
C LYS A 150 4.36 -25.88 -22.07
N GLY A 151 5.49 -26.20 -22.69
CA GLY A 151 5.80 -27.56 -23.16
C GLY A 151 4.91 -28.04 -24.31
N GLY A 152 4.94 -29.36 -24.57
CA GLY A 152 4.41 -29.96 -25.81
C GLY A 152 2.98 -30.53 -25.76
N GLY A 153 2.30 -30.59 -24.61
CA GLY A 153 0.96 -31.19 -24.49
C GLY A 153 0.07 -30.49 -23.47
N SER A 154 -1.17 -30.19 -23.85
CA SER A 154 -2.18 -29.66 -22.94
C SER A 154 -2.69 -30.74 -21.99
N ILE A 155 -2.98 -30.38 -20.74
CA ILE A 155 -3.70 -31.22 -19.77
C ILE A 155 -5.13 -31.49 -20.27
N GLY A 156 -5.74 -30.50 -20.93
CA GLY A 156 -7.04 -30.64 -21.57
C GLY A 156 -7.54 -29.32 -22.16
N THR A 157 -8.74 -29.37 -22.70
CA THR A 157 -9.44 -28.22 -23.28
C THR A 157 -10.67 -27.86 -22.46
N VAL A 158 -10.97 -26.57 -22.36
CA VAL A 158 -12.22 -26.08 -21.75
C VAL A 158 -13.02 -25.28 -22.79
N THR A 159 -14.34 -25.37 -22.69
CA THR A 159 -15.26 -24.58 -23.52
C THR A 159 -15.69 -23.34 -22.74
N ILE A 160 -15.25 -22.17 -23.19
CA ILE A 160 -15.60 -20.87 -22.61
C ILE A 160 -16.97 -20.42 -23.13
N PRO A 161 -17.88 -19.95 -22.24
CA PRO A 161 -19.18 -19.46 -22.64
C PRO A 161 -19.09 -18.24 -23.57
N GLY A 162 -20.00 -18.17 -24.54
CA GLY A 162 -20.14 -17.03 -25.44
C GLY A 162 -20.95 -15.88 -24.85
N GLY A 163 -20.78 -14.69 -25.42
CA GLY A 163 -21.49 -13.45 -25.05
C GLY A 163 -20.85 -12.70 -23.89
N THR A 164 -21.55 -11.67 -23.41
CA THR A 164 -21.16 -10.88 -22.22
C THR A 164 -21.38 -11.62 -20.90
N ASN A 165 -21.98 -12.81 -20.93
CA ASN A 165 -22.27 -13.61 -19.74
C ASN A 165 -21.05 -14.45 -19.37
N LYS A 166 -20.40 -14.08 -18.27
CA LYS A 166 -19.29 -14.84 -17.67
C LYS A 166 -19.82 -16.11 -16.99
N GLY A 167 -19.02 -17.17 -17.00
CA GLY A 167 -19.41 -18.43 -16.36
C GLY A 167 -18.21 -19.23 -15.86
N TRP A 168 -18.48 -20.08 -14.87
CA TRP A 168 -17.49 -21.02 -14.34
C TRP A 168 -17.23 -22.13 -15.34
N VAL A 169 -15.96 -22.34 -15.65
CA VAL A 169 -15.47 -23.53 -16.35
C VAL A 169 -14.56 -24.30 -15.42
N SER A 170 -14.46 -25.61 -15.63
CA SER A 170 -13.61 -26.47 -14.82
C SER A 170 -12.87 -27.50 -15.66
N LEU A 171 -11.75 -27.96 -15.13
CA LEU A 171 -10.93 -29.02 -15.71
C LEU A 171 -10.43 -29.94 -14.61
N ASP A 172 -10.50 -31.26 -14.83
CA ASP A 172 -9.84 -32.23 -13.97
C ASP A 172 -8.33 -32.14 -14.19
N VAL A 173 -7.62 -31.82 -13.12
CA VAL A 173 -6.16 -31.65 -13.11
C VAL A 173 -5.50 -32.63 -12.14
N THR A 174 -6.23 -33.65 -11.69
CA THR A 174 -5.81 -34.58 -10.61
C THR A 174 -4.42 -35.15 -10.84
N SER A 175 -4.14 -35.69 -12.03
CA SER A 175 -2.84 -36.31 -12.32
C SER A 175 -1.68 -35.30 -12.29
N PHE A 176 -1.90 -34.09 -12.81
CA PHE A 176 -0.87 -33.03 -12.79
C PHE A 176 -0.60 -32.56 -11.36
N ILE A 177 -1.64 -32.41 -10.55
CA ILE A 177 -1.49 -31.98 -9.16
C ILE A 177 -0.82 -33.06 -8.30
N GLN A 178 -1.15 -34.34 -8.49
CA GLN A 178 -0.44 -35.44 -7.82
C GLN A 178 1.05 -35.47 -8.19
N GLU A 179 1.39 -35.18 -9.45
CA GLU A 179 2.77 -35.07 -9.91
C GLU A 179 3.49 -33.89 -9.22
N ARG A 180 2.89 -32.69 -9.23
CA ARG A 180 3.47 -31.50 -8.59
C ARG A 180 3.57 -31.62 -7.07
N GLN A 181 2.62 -32.29 -6.42
CA GLN A 181 2.63 -32.53 -4.98
C GLN A 181 3.82 -33.39 -4.53
N ALA A 182 4.31 -34.27 -5.41
CA ALA A 182 5.49 -35.11 -5.19
C ALA A 182 6.82 -34.45 -5.59
N ASP A 183 6.76 -33.24 -6.18
CA ASP A 183 7.88 -32.50 -6.74
C ASP A 183 8.15 -31.24 -5.89
N ASP A 184 8.10 -30.03 -6.48
CA ASP A 184 8.33 -28.75 -5.80
C ASP A 184 7.09 -28.17 -5.11
N LYS A 185 5.95 -28.86 -5.20
CA LYS A 185 4.66 -28.44 -4.63
C LYS A 185 4.13 -27.11 -5.17
N ILE A 186 4.63 -26.66 -6.33
CA ILE A 186 4.10 -25.50 -7.04
C ILE A 186 3.43 -25.96 -8.34
N ALA A 187 2.15 -25.65 -8.47
CA ALA A 187 1.39 -25.93 -9.69
C ALA A 187 1.19 -24.66 -10.51
N THR A 188 1.95 -24.51 -11.59
CA THR A 188 1.71 -23.45 -12.59
C THR A 188 0.96 -24.02 -13.79
N PHE A 189 -0.07 -23.29 -14.21
CA PHE A 189 -0.85 -23.55 -15.41
C PHE A 189 -0.69 -22.41 -16.40
N ALA A 190 -0.54 -22.72 -17.68
CA ALA A 190 -0.73 -21.76 -18.77
C ALA A 190 -2.08 -22.02 -19.44
N VAL A 191 -2.89 -20.98 -19.60
CA VAL A 191 -4.09 -20.99 -20.43
C VAL A 191 -3.76 -20.28 -21.74
N ALA A 192 -3.76 -21.04 -22.83
CA ALA A 192 -3.34 -20.59 -24.14
C ALA A 192 -4.18 -21.27 -25.22
N GLY A 193 -4.29 -20.65 -26.39
CA GLY A 193 -5.19 -21.10 -27.44
C GLY A 193 -6.34 -20.13 -27.70
N GLY A 194 -7.33 -20.61 -28.44
CA GLY A 194 -8.59 -19.89 -28.68
C GLY A 194 -8.57 -18.97 -29.90
N ASN A 195 -9.53 -19.18 -30.79
CA ASN A 195 -9.70 -18.39 -32.02
C ASN A 195 -10.38 -17.01 -31.79
N ALA A 196 -10.69 -16.67 -30.54
CA ALA A 196 -11.28 -15.40 -30.12
C ALA A 196 -10.58 -14.89 -28.86
N LEU A 197 -10.78 -13.62 -28.51
CA LEU A 197 -10.34 -13.08 -27.22
C LEU A 197 -11.12 -13.77 -26.09
N ILE A 198 -10.41 -14.37 -25.15
CA ILE A 198 -10.95 -14.92 -23.91
C ILE A 198 -10.53 -14.00 -22.77
N ARG A 199 -11.47 -13.67 -21.88
CA ARG A 199 -11.19 -13.03 -20.61
C ARG A 199 -11.42 -14.02 -19.49
N ILE A 200 -10.40 -14.25 -18.68
CA ILE A 200 -10.46 -15.05 -17.46
C ILE A 200 -10.42 -14.07 -16.30
N GLU A 201 -11.25 -14.20 -15.29
CA GLU A 201 -11.15 -13.35 -14.11
C GLU A 201 -9.81 -13.55 -13.41
N SER A 202 -9.20 -12.46 -12.96
CA SER A 202 -7.95 -12.50 -12.20
C SER A 202 -8.21 -12.74 -10.71
N SER A 203 -7.17 -13.10 -9.96
CA SER A 203 -7.10 -12.97 -8.50
C SER A 203 -7.48 -11.55 -8.00
N THR A 204 -7.40 -10.54 -8.86
CA THR A 204 -7.80 -9.15 -8.59
C THR A 204 -9.20 -8.79 -9.12
N THR A 205 -10.00 -9.77 -9.56
CA THR A 205 -11.35 -9.48 -10.07
C THR A 205 -12.25 -8.85 -9.01
N TYR A 206 -13.07 -7.90 -9.47
CA TYR A 206 -14.12 -7.20 -8.73
C TYR A 206 -15.50 -7.84 -8.95
N LEU A 207 -15.58 -8.85 -9.83
CA LEU A 207 -16.83 -9.51 -10.15
C LEU A 207 -17.12 -10.62 -9.17
N ASN A 208 -18.34 -10.60 -8.65
CA ASN A 208 -18.88 -11.72 -7.91
C ASN A 208 -19.58 -12.70 -8.84
N ASP A 209 -19.50 -13.98 -8.50
CA ASP A 209 -20.30 -15.03 -9.11
C ASP A 209 -21.77 -14.92 -8.69
N SER A 210 -22.61 -15.83 -9.19
CA SER A 210 -24.05 -15.86 -8.89
C SER A 210 -24.39 -16.04 -7.41
N ASN A 211 -23.41 -16.41 -6.57
CA ASN A 211 -23.56 -16.59 -5.12
C ASN A 211 -22.97 -15.40 -4.32
N GLY A 212 -22.53 -14.34 -4.99
CA GLY A 212 -21.94 -13.17 -4.32
C GLY A 212 -20.49 -13.38 -3.87
N LYS A 213 -19.80 -14.43 -4.35
CA LYS A 213 -18.38 -14.66 -4.03
C LYS A 213 -17.48 -14.14 -5.15
N PRO A 214 -16.29 -13.59 -4.86
CA PRO A 214 -15.37 -13.15 -5.89
C PRO A 214 -15.07 -14.27 -6.89
N ALA A 215 -15.22 -13.98 -8.17
CA ALA A 215 -15.11 -14.94 -9.27
C ALA A 215 -13.64 -15.27 -9.63
N LYS A 216 -12.78 -15.41 -8.63
CA LYS A 216 -11.33 -15.61 -8.77
C LYS A 216 -11.01 -17.06 -9.15
N PRO A 217 -9.92 -17.33 -9.89
CA PRO A 217 -9.52 -18.71 -10.18
C PRO A 217 -9.11 -19.45 -8.89
N TYR A 218 -9.61 -20.67 -8.75
CA TYR A 218 -9.33 -21.54 -7.61
C TYR A 218 -9.28 -23.01 -8.03
N MET A 219 -8.71 -23.84 -7.19
CA MET A 219 -8.69 -25.28 -7.34
C MET A 219 -9.32 -25.94 -6.11
N VAL A 220 -10.07 -27.01 -6.33
CA VAL A 220 -10.61 -27.84 -5.24
C VAL A 220 -9.81 -29.12 -5.18
N ILE A 221 -9.21 -29.39 -4.02
CA ILE A 221 -8.48 -30.62 -3.73
C ILE A 221 -9.29 -31.45 -2.73
N GLN A 222 -9.38 -32.75 -2.96
CA GLN A 222 -9.79 -33.73 -1.95
C GLN A 222 -8.56 -34.53 -1.56
N GLY A 223 -8.27 -34.63 -0.27
CA GLY A 223 -7.10 -35.36 0.22
C GLY A 223 -7.15 -35.67 1.71
N THR A 224 -6.29 -36.58 2.14
CA THR A 224 -6.23 -37.06 3.53
C THR A 224 -4.94 -36.60 4.19
N PRO A 225 -5.00 -35.67 5.18
CA PRO A 225 -3.81 -35.26 5.92
C PRO A 225 -3.14 -36.42 6.65
N ALA A 226 -1.82 -36.43 6.67
CA ALA A 226 -1.04 -37.43 7.38
C ALA A 226 0.10 -36.79 8.17
N LEU A 227 0.56 -37.49 9.22
CA LEU A 227 1.76 -37.11 9.93
C LEU A 227 2.97 -37.24 8.99
N LYS A 228 3.49 -36.09 8.53
CA LYS A 228 4.60 -36.02 7.58
C LYS A 228 5.92 -36.25 8.28
N SER A 229 6.16 -35.49 9.34
CA SER A 229 7.39 -35.55 10.11
C SER A 229 7.12 -35.36 11.59
N VAL A 230 8.01 -35.91 12.39
CA VAL A 230 8.20 -35.47 13.76
C VAL A 230 9.60 -34.92 13.88
N GLU A 231 9.73 -33.91 14.71
CA GLU A 231 10.99 -33.32 15.09
C GLU A 231 11.21 -33.61 16.57
N LEU A 232 12.40 -34.12 16.87
CA LEU A 232 12.87 -34.29 18.23
C LEU A 232 13.89 -33.19 18.49
N THR A 233 13.51 -32.22 19.32
CA THR A 233 14.42 -31.19 19.81
C THR A 233 14.85 -31.54 21.22
N ALA A 234 16.09 -31.21 21.55
CA ALA A 234 16.57 -31.17 22.92
C ALA A 234 16.85 -29.72 23.28
N ASP A 235 16.61 -29.30 24.51
CA ASP A 235 17.09 -28.02 25.02
C ASP A 235 18.63 -27.94 25.04
N LYS A 236 19.32 -29.09 25.07
CA LYS A 236 20.77 -29.24 24.89
C LYS A 236 21.14 -30.51 24.12
N THR A 237 22.03 -30.41 23.13
CA THR A 237 22.54 -31.56 22.37
C THR A 237 23.93 -32.02 22.75
N SER A 238 24.71 -31.14 23.36
CA SER A 238 25.96 -31.52 23.99
C SER A 238 25.84 -31.20 25.48
N LEU A 239 26.25 -32.15 26.31
CA LEU A 239 26.00 -32.15 27.73
C LEU A 239 27.32 -32.32 28.46
N GLY A 240 27.61 -31.42 29.40
CA GLY A 240 28.58 -31.74 30.44
C GLY A 240 28.11 -32.95 31.25
N LEU A 241 29.05 -33.71 31.82
CA LEU A 241 28.74 -34.86 32.68
C LEU A 241 27.67 -34.51 33.74
N HIS A 242 26.70 -35.41 33.92
CA HIS A 242 25.57 -35.27 34.85
C HIS A 242 24.54 -34.19 34.53
N GLN A 243 24.68 -33.47 33.42
CA GLN A 243 23.61 -32.59 32.93
C GLN A 243 22.45 -33.40 32.34
N THR A 244 21.28 -32.78 32.32
CA THR A 244 20.07 -33.32 31.70
C THR A 244 19.68 -32.49 30.49
N ALA A 245 19.13 -33.13 29.46
CA ALA A 245 18.43 -32.48 28.37
C ALA A 245 16.93 -32.81 28.40
N ASN A 246 16.09 -31.79 28.36
CA ASN A 246 14.66 -31.93 28.10
C ASN A 246 14.42 -32.05 26.59
N LEU A 247 13.77 -33.14 26.22
CA LEU A 247 13.34 -33.43 24.88
C LEU A 247 11.91 -32.95 24.66
N SER A 248 11.71 -32.28 23.55
CA SER A 248 10.40 -31.85 23.07
C SER A 248 10.16 -32.43 21.70
N VAL A 249 8.92 -32.85 21.45
CA VAL A 249 8.51 -33.42 20.18
C VAL A 249 7.46 -32.52 19.56
N LYS A 250 7.71 -32.14 18.32
CA LYS A 250 6.72 -31.47 17.48
C LYS A 250 6.39 -32.39 16.32
N GLY A 251 5.12 -32.46 15.97
CA GLY A 251 4.68 -33.12 14.75
C GLY A 251 4.26 -32.09 13.74
N THR A 252 4.53 -32.37 12.47
CA THR A 252 4.07 -31.56 11.35
C THR A 252 3.23 -32.46 10.45
N MET A 253 2.00 -32.02 10.17
CA MET A 253 1.16 -32.67 9.16
C MET A 253 1.73 -32.37 7.76
N ASP A 254 1.36 -33.17 6.78
CA ASP A 254 1.74 -32.92 5.38
C ASP A 254 1.17 -31.63 4.79
N THR A 255 0.12 -31.10 5.41
CA THR A 255 -0.45 -29.75 5.23
C THR A 255 0.35 -28.62 5.90
N ASN A 256 1.58 -28.87 6.35
CA ASN A 256 2.44 -27.97 7.15
C ASN A 256 1.84 -27.43 8.46
N SER A 257 0.60 -27.75 8.79
CA SER A 257 -0.01 -27.40 10.06
C SER A 257 0.62 -28.20 11.22
N PRO A 258 0.73 -27.63 12.42
CA PRO A 258 1.14 -28.37 13.61
C PRO A 258 0.25 -29.60 13.83
N ALA A 259 0.85 -30.76 14.05
CA ALA A 259 0.12 -31.96 14.42
C ALA A 259 -0.29 -31.90 15.89
N ASP A 260 -1.55 -32.20 16.19
CA ASP A 260 -2.00 -32.42 17.56
C ASP A 260 -1.54 -33.80 18.03
N LEU A 261 -0.49 -33.81 18.85
CA LEU A 261 0.11 -35.02 19.42
C LEU A 261 -0.53 -35.46 20.75
N SER A 262 -1.59 -34.81 21.23
CA SER A 262 -2.23 -35.14 22.53
C SER A 262 -2.73 -36.59 22.63
N ARG A 263 -2.95 -37.21 21.47
CA ARG A 263 -3.39 -38.61 21.29
C ARG A 263 -2.33 -39.49 20.64
N ALA A 264 -1.13 -38.97 20.40
CA ALA A 264 -0.02 -39.75 19.87
C ALA A 264 0.63 -40.58 20.98
N THR A 265 1.20 -41.72 20.62
CA THR A 265 2.08 -42.49 21.52
C THR A 265 3.53 -42.15 21.23
N LEU A 266 4.29 -41.75 22.26
CA LEU A 266 5.71 -41.41 22.18
C LEU A 266 6.55 -42.47 22.90
N HIS A 267 7.66 -42.86 22.29
CA HIS A 267 8.64 -43.76 22.89
C HIS A 267 10.07 -43.29 22.62
N TYR A 268 10.79 -42.89 23.67
CA TYR A 268 12.18 -42.46 23.62
C TYR A 268 13.13 -43.63 23.93
N SER A 269 14.23 -43.71 23.19
CA SER A 269 15.28 -44.71 23.40
C SER A 269 16.64 -44.10 23.09
N SER A 270 17.68 -44.61 23.76
CA SER A 270 19.08 -44.28 23.48
C SER A 270 19.80 -45.53 22.97
N ASP A 271 20.66 -45.38 21.97
CA ASP A 271 21.52 -46.47 21.49
C ASP A 271 22.82 -46.63 22.30
N ASN A 272 23.15 -45.68 23.19
CA ASN A 272 24.35 -45.67 24.02
C ASN A 272 24.04 -45.30 25.48
N PRO A 273 24.53 -46.08 26.48
CA PRO A 273 24.32 -45.80 27.89
C PRO A 273 24.93 -44.49 28.42
N ALA A 274 25.78 -43.80 27.64
CA ALA A 274 26.23 -42.43 27.93
C ALA A 274 25.05 -41.46 28.14
N ILE A 275 23.91 -41.73 27.51
CA ILE A 275 22.65 -41.02 27.68
C ILE A 275 21.58 -42.01 28.16
N ALA A 276 20.95 -41.71 29.30
CA ALA A 276 19.93 -42.56 29.90
C ALA A 276 18.57 -41.87 30.01
N PHE A 277 17.50 -42.66 29.91
CA PHE A 277 16.12 -42.26 30.19
C PHE A 277 15.63 -43.00 31.43
N SER A 278 15.12 -42.26 32.42
CA SER A 278 14.48 -42.85 33.60
C SER A 278 13.05 -43.33 33.31
N ASP A 279 12.39 -42.71 32.32
CA ASP A 279 11.08 -43.10 31.80
C ASP A 279 11.06 -42.90 30.27
N PRO A 280 11.01 -43.98 29.45
CA PRO A 280 10.94 -43.93 27.99
C PRO A 280 9.71 -43.23 27.40
N SER A 281 8.74 -42.80 28.21
CA SER A 281 7.58 -42.00 27.78
C SER A 281 7.72 -40.51 28.08
N ILE A 282 8.74 -40.12 28.86
CA ILE A 282 9.01 -38.75 29.28
C ILE A 282 10.28 -38.26 28.57
N GLY A 283 10.19 -37.11 27.92
CA GLY A 283 11.30 -36.51 27.19
C GLY A 283 12.35 -35.89 28.12
N THR A 284 13.03 -36.66 28.96
CA THR A 284 14.16 -36.17 29.77
C THR A 284 15.33 -37.14 29.69
N ALA A 285 16.38 -36.73 28.98
CA ALA A 285 17.63 -37.45 28.79
C ALA A 285 18.67 -37.01 29.84
N THR A 286 19.44 -37.94 30.39
CA THR A 286 20.48 -37.65 31.39
C THR A 286 21.85 -38.12 30.92
N ALA A 287 22.87 -37.24 30.99
CA ALA A 287 24.26 -37.57 30.73
C ALA A 287 24.84 -38.41 31.86
N ALA A 288 25.01 -39.71 31.61
CA ALA A 288 25.47 -40.71 32.57
C ALA A 288 26.96 -41.08 32.40
N GLY A 289 27.58 -40.74 31.28
CA GLY A 289 29.01 -40.92 30.99
C GLY A 289 29.40 -40.28 29.67
N GLU A 290 30.69 -40.05 29.45
CA GLU A 290 31.21 -39.48 28.19
C GLU A 290 30.89 -40.36 26.98
N GLY A 291 30.64 -39.72 25.83
CA GLY A 291 30.38 -40.38 24.56
C GLY A 291 29.11 -39.90 23.87
N THR A 292 28.88 -40.43 22.67
CA THR A 292 27.79 -39.99 21.79
C THR A 292 26.67 -41.03 21.74
N ALA A 293 25.42 -40.59 21.87
CA ALA A 293 24.23 -41.42 21.80
C ALA A 293 23.21 -40.84 20.81
N ASN A 294 22.66 -41.67 19.93
CA ASN A 294 21.47 -41.33 19.16
C ASN A 294 20.23 -41.61 19.99
N VAL A 295 19.57 -40.53 20.41
CA VAL A 295 18.25 -40.60 21.02
C VAL A 295 17.21 -40.68 19.92
N LYS A 296 16.45 -41.77 19.89
CA LYS A 296 15.33 -41.96 18.96
C LYS A 296 14.01 -41.77 19.70
N VAL A 297 13.11 -40.96 19.14
CA VAL A 297 11.69 -40.97 19.49
C VAL A 297 10.87 -41.62 18.38
N GLU A 298 9.98 -42.53 18.74
CA GLU A 298 8.94 -43.08 17.87
C GLU A 298 7.61 -42.42 18.22
N VAL A 299 7.00 -41.75 17.25
CA VAL A 299 5.72 -41.04 17.42
C VAL A 299 4.72 -41.68 16.48
N THR A 300 3.65 -42.23 17.03
CA THR A 300 2.56 -42.81 16.24
C THR A 300 1.30 -41.99 16.42
N LEU A 301 0.78 -41.43 15.32
CA LEU A 301 -0.46 -40.66 15.24
C LEU A 301 -1.29 -41.21 14.07
N ASP A 302 -2.56 -41.54 14.30
CA ASP A 302 -3.48 -42.09 13.28
C ASP A 302 -2.93 -43.30 12.50
N GLY A 303 -2.16 -44.16 13.18
CA GLY A 303 -1.55 -45.34 12.55
C GLY A 303 -0.32 -45.05 11.68
N VAL A 304 0.09 -43.78 11.56
CA VAL A 304 1.35 -43.39 10.91
C VAL A 304 2.42 -43.23 11.99
N THR A 305 3.45 -44.07 11.95
CA THR A 305 4.62 -43.94 12.81
C THR A 305 5.71 -43.16 12.08
N ARG A 306 6.15 -42.07 12.70
CA ARG A 306 7.35 -41.34 12.31
C ARG A 306 8.36 -41.42 13.43
N THR A 307 9.64 -41.39 13.05
CA THR A 307 10.73 -41.44 14.01
C THR A 307 11.58 -40.20 13.83
N ALA A 308 11.94 -39.56 14.92
CA ALA A 308 12.99 -38.55 14.93
C ALA A 308 14.15 -39.07 15.75
N VAL A 309 15.35 -38.79 15.27
CA VAL A 309 16.59 -39.09 15.98
C VAL A 309 17.27 -37.77 16.29
N ARG A 310 17.76 -37.66 17.52
CA ARG A 310 18.60 -36.56 17.96
C ARG A 310 19.84 -37.15 18.59
N THR A 311 20.99 -36.86 18.00
CA THR A 311 22.27 -37.22 18.60
C THR A 311 22.52 -36.30 19.79
N LEU A 312 22.82 -36.88 20.94
CA LEU A 312 23.31 -36.19 22.12
C LEU A 312 24.73 -36.66 22.39
N THR A 313 25.63 -35.72 22.65
CA THR A 313 27.03 -36.00 23.02
C THR A 313 27.25 -35.58 24.47
N VAL A 314 28.03 -36.36 25.20
CA VAL A 314 28.49 -36.00 26.53
C VAL A 314 30.00 -35.76 26.46
N ASP A 315 30.41 -34.55 26.78
CA ASP A 315 31.79 -34.11 26.73
C ASP A 315 32.13 -33.18 27.92
N GLY A 316 33.32 -33.37 28.48
CA GLY A 316 33.84 -32.61 29.61
C GLY A 316 35.17 -31.90 29.32
N THR A 317 35.63 -31.87 28.07
CA THR A 317 36.95 -31.32 27.71
C THR A 317 36.80 -30.03 26.88
N PRO A 318 37.31 -28.88 27.34
CA PRO A 318 37.34 -27.67 26.51
C PRO A 318 38.16 -27.84 25.22
N PRO A 319 37.81 -27.14 24.12
CA PRO A 319 38.60 -27.13 22.90
C PRO A 319 40.01 -26.56 23.11
N ALA A 320 40.91 -26.86 22.18
CA ALA A 320 42.17 -26.15 22.10
C ALA A 320 41.97 -24.65 21.81
N GLU A 321 43.00 -23.84 22.08
CA GLU A 321 42.97 -22.41 21.83
C GLU A 321 43.12 -22.07 20.33
N VAL A 322 42.67 -20.88 19.91
CA VAL A 322 42.89 -20.39 18.53
C VAL A 322 44.38 -20.14 18.23
N ALA A 323 44.75 -20.22 16.95
CA ALA A 323 46.10 -19.97 16.45
C ALA A 323 46.15 -18.80 15.44
N GLU A 324 47.34 -18.42 14.98
CA GLU A 324 47.56 -17.44 13.90
C GLU A 324 46.74 -16.13 14.00
N ILE A 325 46.63 -15.58 15.21
CA ILE A 325 45.88 -14.37 15.46
C ILE A 325 46.57 -13.19 14.72
N GLN A 326 45.79 -12.47 13.91
CA GLN A 326 46.20 -11.26 13.20
C GLN A 326 45.15 -10.17 13.43
N ASP A 327 45.58 -8.92 13.33
CA ASP A 327 44.72 -7.76 13.43
C ASP A 327 45.02 -6.77 12.30
N GLY A 328 44.00 -6.02 11.91
CA GLY A 328 44.13 -5.02 10.86
C GLY A 328 42.84 -4.24 10.62
N ILE A 329 42.90 -3.33 9.67
CA ILE A 329 41.73 -2.58 9.18
C ILE A 329 41.23 -3.23 7.89
N ASP A 330 39.98 -3.64 7.86
CA ASP A 330 39.28 -4.07 6.65
C ASP A 330 38.01 -3.21 6.45
N ASN A 331 37.81 -2.69 5.23
CA ASN A 331 36.73 -1.75 4.88
C ASN A 331 36.52 -0.58 5.89
N GLY A 332 37.60 -0.14 6.53
CA GLY A 332 37.60 0.94 7.52
C GLY A 332 37.28 0.52 8.97
N GLU A 333 37.13 -0.77 9.24
CA GLU A 333 36.81 -1.32 10.56
C GLU A 333 37.94 -2.21 11.10
N PHE A 334 38.19 -2.15 12.41
CA PHE A 334 39.19 -2.99 13.05
C PHE A 334 38.70 -4.43 13.13
N THR A 335 39.41 -5.34 12.48
CA THR A 335 39.08 -6.75 12.40
C THR A 335 40.20 -7.57 13.03
N LEU A 336 39.82 -8.45 13.95
CA LEU A 336 40.69 -9.51 14.47
C LEU A 336 40.39 -10.79 13.69
N THR A 337 41.41 -11.46 13.18
CA THR A 337 41.30 -12.76 12.52
C THR A 337 42.16 -13.80 13.21
N TRP A 338 41.82 -15.08 13.09
CA TRP A 338 42.60 -16.18 13.68
C TRP A 338 42.38 -17.46 12.87
N THR A 339 43.07 -18.52 13.25
CA THR A 339 42.80 -19.89 12.80
C THR A 339 42.15 -20.67 13.93
N ASP A 340 40.99 -21.24 13.66
CA ASP A 340 40.28 -22.10 14.60
C ASP A 340 41.12 -23.34 14.94
N PRO A 341 41.02 -23.85 16.18
CA PRO A 341 41.60 -25.15 16.52
C PRO A 341 40.96 -26.28 15.69
N SER A 342 41.68 -27.40 15.56
CA SER A 342 41.21 -28.56 14.78
C SER A 342 40.08 -29.36 15.47
N ASP A 343 39.72 -28.99 16.70
CA ASP A 343 38.69 -29.63 17.51
C ASP A 343 37.34 -29.65 16.78
N GLU A 344 36.79 -30.84 16.60
CA GLU A 344 35.57 -31.05 15.82
C GLU A 344 34.34 -30.39 16.48
N ASP A 345 34.36 -30.28 17.80
CA ASP A 345 33.29 -29.82 18.69
C ASP A 345 33.37 -28.34 19.12
N LEU A 346 34.38 -27.58 18.63
CA LEU A 346 34.40 -26.13 18.75
C LEU A 346 33.05 -25.55 18.28
N GLU A 347 32.40 -24.77 19.14
CA GLU A 347 31.11 -24.14 18.85
C GLU A 347 31.31 -22.68 18.45
N ASN A 348 32.09 -21.96 19.25
CA ASN A 348 32.34 -20.54 19.04
C ASN A 348 33.67 -20.07 19.62
N VAL A 349 34.06 -18.89 19.17
CA VAL A 349 35.20 -18.13 19.66
C VAL A 349 34.68 -16.82 20.23
N SER A 350 35.05 -16.52 21.47
CA SER A 350 34.66 -15.31 22.18
C SER A 350 35.88 -14.44 22.46
N VAL A 351 35.77 -13.15 22.18
CA VAL A 351 36.85 -12.16 22.37
C VAL A 351 36.48 -11.23 23.51
N TYR A 352 37.37 -11.13 24.49
CA TYR A 352 37.17 -10.34 25.71
C TYR A 352 38.23 -9.25 25.85
N ASN A 353 37.87 -8.13 26.47
CA ASN A 353 38.81 -7.15 27.03
C ASN A 353 38.63 -7.10 28.55
N GLY A 354 39.53 -7.74 29.29
CA GLY A 354 39.30 -8.04 30.71
C GLY A 354 38.10 -8.97 30.87
N ASP A 355 37.12 -8.58 31.69
CA ASP A 355 35.87 -9.34 31.88
C ASP A 355 34.76 -8.94 30.89
N GLN A 356 34.98 -7.93 30.04
CA GLN A 356 34.00 -7.46 29.06
C GLN A 356 34.07 -8.30 27.79
N LEU A 357 32.98 -8.98 27.46
CA LEU A 357 32.80 -9.63 26.16
C LEU A 357 32.63 -8.57 25.07
N LEU A 358 33.49 -8.59 24.06
CA LEU A 358 33.44 -7.69 22.90
C LEU A 358 32.64 -8.29 21.75
N GLY A 359 32.68 -9.62 21.60
CA GLY A 359 31.91 -10.34 20.60
C GLY A 359 32.18 -11.85 20.66
N THR A 360 31.26 -12.60 20.09
CA THR A 360 31.34 -14.06 19.93
C THR A 360 30.98 -14.39 18.50
N VAL A 361 31.78 -15.23 17.84
CA VAL A 361 31.51 -15.71 16.48
C VAL A 361 31.50 -17.23 16.46
N PRO A 362 30.63 -17.85 15.65
CA PRO A 362 30.56 -19.30 15.54
C PRO A 362 31.81 -19.89 14.88
N LYS A 363 32.04 -21.20 15.06
CA LYS A 363 33.08 -21.95 14.36
C LYS A 363 33.07 -21.68 12.85
N GLY A 364 34.25 -21.51 12.26
CA GLY A 364 34.45 -21.21 10.84
C GLY A 364 34.40 -19.72 10.51
N GLU A 365 33.78 -18.89 11.36
CA GLU A 365 33.91 -17.44 11.27
C GLU A 365 35.19 -17.01 11.98
N GLN A 366 36.27 -17.02 11.21
CA GLN A 366 37.63 -16.77 11.67
C GLN A 366 37.99 -15.28 11.73
N SER A 367 36.97 -14.43 11.91
CA SER A 367 37.12 -12.97 11.95
C SER A 367 36.05 -12.33 12.83
N LEU A 368 36.41 -11.31 13.60
CA LEU A 368 35.48 -10.48 14.37
C LEU A 368 35.84 -8.99 14.19
N ILE A 369 34.84 -8.18 13.83
CA ILE A 369 34.94 -6.72 13.86
C ILE A 369 34.79 -6.24 15.31
N ILE A 370 35.75 -5.46 15.78
CA ILE A 370 35.77 -4.94 17.15
C ILE A 370 35.44 -3.44 17.11
N ALA A 371 34.28 -3.08 17.64
CA ALA A 371 33.82 -1.70 17.77
C ALA A 371 34.16 -1.10 19.15
N GLY A 372 34.07 0.23 19.26
CA GLY A 372 34.21 0.94 20.55
C GLY A 372 35.64 1.06 21.07
N LEU A 373 36.65 0.84 20.23
CA LEU A 373 38.05 1.07 20.55
C LEU A 373 38.38 2.58 20.54
N THR A 374 39.24 3.01 21.46
CA THR A 374 39.72 4.39 21.58
C THR A 374 41.02 4.54 20.80
N ASN A 375 41.12 5.59 19.97
CA ASN A 375 42.32 5.87 19.18
C ASN A 375 43.57 6.03 20.06
N GLY A 376 44.68 5.40 19.67
CA GLY A 376 45.97 5.40 20.36
C GLY A 376 45.99 4.56 21.65
N GLN A 377 44.98 3.73 21.89
CA GLN A 377 44.92 2.86 23.08
C GLN A 377 45.39 1.44 22.75
N THR A 378 46.20 0.87 23.64
CA THR A 378 46.58 -0.55 23.61
C THR A 378 45.55 -1.39 24.37
N TYR A 379 45.16 -2.52 23.78
CA TYR A 379 44.26 -3.51 24.39
C TYR A 379 44.96 -4.86 24.52
N SER A 380 44.59 -5.64 25.54
CA SER A 380 44.99 -7.04 25.69
C SER A 380 43.74 -7.91 25.60
N LEU A 381 43.45 -8.37 24.40
CA LEU A 381 42.25 -9.13 24.10
C LEU A 381 42.48 -10.59 24.47
N THR A 382 41.55 -11.21 25.19
CA THR A 382 41.57 -12.65 25.48
C THR A 382 40.59 -13.35 24.56
N ILE A 383 41.09 -14.26 23.73
CA ILE A 383 40.31 -15.04 22.79
C ILE A 383 40.14 -16.43 23.38
N ARG A 384 38.91 -16.83 23.68
CA ARG A 384 38.57 -18.13 24.27
C ARG A 384 37.75 -18.94 23.28
N THR A 385 37.99 -20.23 23.28
CA THR A 385 37.21 -21.21 22.54
C THR A 385 36.22 -21.88 23.49
N MET A 386 35.03 -22.17 23.00
CA MET A 386 34.04 -22.92 23.75
C MET A 386 33.47 -24.01 22.87
N ASP A 387 33.31 -25.21 23.43
CA ASP A 387 32.64 -26.30 22.74
C ASP A 387 31.11 -26.18 22.86
N SER A 388 30.43 -27.09 22.18
CA SER A 388 28.97 -27.22 22.24
C SER A 388 28.45 -27.70 23.61
N ALA A 389 29.28 -28.33 24.45
CA ALA A 389 28.93 -28.83 25.79
C ALA A 389 28.98 -27.74 26.88
N GLY A 390 29.54 -26.57 26.54
CA GLY A 390 29.74 -25.44 27.44
C GLY A 390 31.06 -25.49 28.20
N ASN A 391 32.05 -26.27 27.76
CA ASN A 391 33.40 -26.20 28.31
C ASN A 391 34.19 -25.09 27.60
N GLU A 392 34.67 -24.13 28.39
CA GLU A 392 35.40 -22.95 27.91
C GLU A 392 36.90 -23.14 28.13
N SER A 393 37.71 -22.77 27.14
CA SER A 393 39.17 -22.79 27.22
C SER A 393 39.69 -21.72 28.17
N SER A 394 40.99 -21.77 28.48
CA SER A 394 41.64 -20.74 29.29
C SER A 394 41.79 -19.39 28.56
N GLY A 395 41.88 -19.43 27.23
CA GLY A 395 42.05 -18.28 26.34
C GLY A 395 43.50 -17.95 26.00
N VAL A 396 43.70 -17.42 24.79
CA VAL A 396 44.97 -16.81 24.33
C VAL A 396 44.85 -15.30 24.38
N VAL A 397 45.90 -14.63 24.86
CA VAL A 397 45.94 -13.16 24.92
C VAL A 397 46.66 -12.61 23.69
N HIS A 398 46.01 -11.70 22.96
CA HIS A 398 46.58 -10.93 21.85
C HIS A 398 46.59 -9.44 22.19
N SER A 399 47.74 -8.80 22.09
CA SER A 399 47.87 -7.36 22.34
C SER A 399 47.77 -6.58 21.03
N ILE A 400 46.88 -5.60 21.00
CA ILE A 400 46.67 -4.72 19.84
C ILE A 400 46.90 -3.26 20.25
N GLU A 401 47.32 -2.43 19.30
CA GLU A 401 47.31 -0.98 19.42
C GLU A 401 46.38 -0.44 18.34
N TYR A 402 45.30 0.23 18.75
CA TYR A 402 44.29 0.70 17.81
C TYR A 402 44.58 2.13 17.37
N GLU A 403 44.89 2.30 16.10
CA GLU A 403 44.93 3.60 15.43
C GLU A 403 43.70 3.71 14.51
N GLN A 404 42.82 4.65 14.81
CA GLN A 404 41.59 4.87 14.05
C GLN A 404 41.94 5.44 12.68
N PRO A 405 41.59 4.74 11.58
CA PRO A 405 41.82 5.26 10.25
C PRO A 405 40.80 6.37 9.93
N ASN A 406 41.25 7.42 9.24
CA ASN A 406 40.34 8.43 8.70
C ASN A 406 39.76 7.93 7.38
N VAL A 407 38.52 7.45 7.39
CA VAL A 407 37.89 6.73 6.28
C VAL A 407 36.49 7.23 6.02
N LEU A 408 35.96 6.94 4.82
CA LEU A 408 34.57 7.22 4.48
C LEU A 408 33.63 6.48 5.45
N MET A 409 32.88 7.23 6.27
CA MET A 409 32.01 6.68 7.30
C MET A 409 30.58 6.54 6.80
N GLU A 410 30.03 7.60 6.22
CA GLU A 410 28.64 7.64 5.75
C GLU A 410 28.55 8.30 4.38
N VAL A 411 27.54 7.90 3.60
CA VAL A 411 27.17 8.56 2.35
C VAL A 411 25.66 8.77 2.28
N ALA A 412 25.26 9.90 1.69
CA ALA A 412 23.86 10.25 1.47
C ALA A 412 23.65 10.55 0.00
N ALA A 413 22.58 9.99 -0.57
CA ALA A 413 22.10 10.32 -1.90
C ALA A 413 20.96 11.33 -1.80
N THR A 414 20.86 12.26 -2.75
CA THR A 414 19.76 13.22 -2.83
C THR A 414 19.32 13.34 -4.28
N ALA A 415 18.02 13.21 -4.53
CA ALA A 415 17.45 13.46 -5.84
C ALA A 415 17.19 14.96 -6.03
N SER A 416 17.41 15.47 -7.24
CA SER A 416 17.16 16.86 -7.60
C SER A 416 15.69 17.27 -7.42
N GLN A 417 14.79 16.29 -7.50
CA GLN A 417 13.38 16.45 -7.24
C GLN A 417 12.78 15.14 -6.69
N PRO A 418 11.85 15.23 -5.73
CA PRO A 418 11.20 14.06 -5.13
C PRO A 418 10.10 13.44 -6.00
N ALA A 419 9.60 14.16 -7.01
CA ALA A 419 8.67 13.65 -8.01
C ALA A 419 9.07 14.10 -9.42
N VAL A 420 8.80 13.26 -10.41
CA VAL A 420 9.13 13.52 -11.82
C VAL A 420 8.09 12.87 -12.73
N ARG A 421 7.68 13.51 -13.82
CA ARG A 421 6.77 12.87 -14.80
C ARG A 421 7.54 11.91 -15.72
N THR A 422 6.86 10.88 -16.23
CA THR A 422 7.41 10.02 -17.28
C THR A 422 7.90 10.86 -18.48
N GLY A 423 9.00 10.45 -19.10
CA GLY A 423 9.69 11.18 -20.18
C GLY A 423 10.59 12.33 -19.72
N ARG A 424 10.71 12.58 -18.41
CA ARG A 424 11.64 13.57 -17.83
C ARG A 424 12.79 12.89 -17.10
N THR A 425 13.78 13.68 -16.68
CA THR A 425 14.98 13.16 -15.99
C THR A 425 15.06 13.67 -14.56
N VAL A 426 15.66 12.87 -13.67
CA VAL A 426 16.05 13.25 -12.31
C VAL A 426 17.57 13.10 -12.16
N THR A 427 18.20 14.04 -11.48
CA THR A 427 19.64 13.96 -11.15
C THR A 427 19.80 13.51 -9.71
N VAL A 428 20.76 12.63 -9.42
CA VAL A 428 21.05 12.13 -8.07
C VAL A 428 22.45 12.55 -7.66
N THR A 429 22.55 13.39 -6.64
CA THR A 429 23.83 13.83 -6.07
C THR A 429 24.19 13.00 -4.85
N VAL A 430 25.48 12.91 -4.54
CA VAL A 430 25.98 12.15 -3.39
C VAL A 430 26.91 13.03 -2.57
N SER A 431 26.79 12.92 -1.24
CA SER A 431 27.71 13.52 -0.27
C SER A 431 28.22 12.46 0.69
N GLY A 432 29.42 12.63 1.23
CA GLY A 432 29.99 11.73 2.22
C GLY A 432 30.54 12.45 3.46
N VAL A 433 30.66 11.72 4.56
CA VAL A 433 31.27 12.16 5.82
C VAL A 433 32.38 11.18 6.19
N MET A 434 33.55 11.71 6.54
CA MET A 434 34.70 10.94 7.01
C MET A 434 34.56 10.57 8.49
N SER A 435 35.32 9.60 8.98
CA SER A 435 35.25 9.12 10.37
C SER A 435 35.67 10.19 11.41
N ASP A 436 36.38 11.23 11.00
CA ASP A 436 36.69 12.42 11.81
C ASP A 436 35.57 13.48 11.83
N GLY A 437 34.47 13.25 11.11
CA GLY A 437 33.31 14.15 11.00
C GLY A 437 33.45 15.24 9.93
N THR A 438 34.56 15.29 9.18
CA THR A 438 34.72 16.21 8.05
C THR A 438 33.95 15.72 6.81
N THR A 439 33.62 16.63 5.90
CA THR A 439 33.02 16.27 4.60
C THR A 439 34.03 15.50 3.75
N ALA A 440 33.62 14.37 3.18
CA ALA A 440 34.46 13.58 2.29
C ALA A 440 34.64 14.28 0.94
N ASP A 441 35.89 14.33 0.46
CA ASP A 441 36.18 14.68 -0.93
C ASP A 441 35.96 13.45 -1.82
N LEU A 442 34.98 13.54 -2.71
CA LEU A 442 34.56 12.43 -3.58
C LEU A 442 35.12 12.52 -5.01
N ASP A 443 36.01 13.47 -5.32
CA ASP A 443 36.54 13.69 -6.67
C ASP A 443 37.32 12.46 -7.22
N GLY A 444 37.78 11.57 -6.33
CA GLY A 444 38.43 10.30 -6.67
C GLY A 444 37.59 9.04 -6.40
N ALA A 445 36.35 9.18 -5.96
CA ALA A 445 35.51 8.04 -5.58
C ALA A 445 34.88 7.34 -6.79
N ALA A 446 34.74 6.02 -6.73
CA ALA A 446 33.88 5.29 -7.65
C ALA A 446 32.45 5.31 -7.11
N ILE A 447 31.50 5.86 -7.88
CA ILE A 447 30.09 5.98 -7.49
C ILE A 447 29.23 5.15 -8.45
N LEU A 448 28.41 4.26 -7.88
CA LEU A 448 27.46 3.44 -8.61
C LEU A 448 26.04 3.73 -8.13
N TYR A 449 25.14 4.03 -9.07
CA TYR A 449 23.73 4.28 -8.82
C TYR A 449 22.89 3.07 -9.21
N GLU A 450 21.93 2.73 -8.37
CA GLU A 450 20.99 1.64 -8.61
C GLU A 450 19.57 2.12 -8.32
N SER A 451 18.63 1.75 -9.20
CA SER A 451 17.21 1.93 -8.94
C SER A 451 16.57 0.59 -8.59
N SER A 452 15.65 0.59 -7.63
CA SER A 452 14.87 -0.58 -7.23
C SER A 452 13.91 -1.09 -8.31
N SER A 453 13.76 -0.37 -9.43
CA SER A 453 12.85 -0.75 -10.52
C SER A 453 13.28 -0.14 -11.85
N ASN A 454 12.68 -0.60 -12.96
CA ASN A 454 12.84 0.00 -14.27
C ASN A 454 12.06 1.31 -14.48
N ARG A 455 11.52 1.93 -13.41
CA ARG A 455 10.78 3.20 -13.47
C ARG A 455 11.70 4.39 -13.59
N LEU A 456 12.86 4.32 -12.95
CA LEU A 456 13.96 5.25 -13.11
C LEU A 456 15.16 4.49 -13.66
N VAL A 457 15.54 4.79 -14.89
CA VAL A 457 16.60 4.06 -15.59
C VAL A 457 17.81 4.97 -15.77
N PHE A 458 18.94 4.53 -15.22
CA PHE A 458 20.23 5.13 -15.50
C PHE A 458 20.80 4.56 -16.81
N ALA A 459 21.46 5.40 -17.61
CA ALA A 459 22.08 4.96 -18.86
C ALA A 459 23.15 3.86 -18.63
N ASP A 460 23.88 4.00 -17.54
CA ASP A 460 24.75 3.00 -16.93
C ASP A 460 24.87 3.29 -15.42
N SER A 461 25.48 2.37 -14.67
CA SER A 461 25.59 2.50 -13.20
C SER A 461 26.43 3.69 -12.74
N SER A 462 27.24 4.33 -13.60
CA SER A 462 28.02 5.53 -13.25
C SER A 462 27.29 6.84 -13.59
N SER A 463 26.18 6.77 -14.34
CA SER A 463 25.36 7.94 -14.63
C SER A 463 24.67 8.44 -13.38
N HIS A 464 24.83 9.73 -13.08
CA HIS A 464 24.09 10.41 -12.00
C HIS A 464 22.74 10.97 -12.47
N VAL A 465 22.33 10.68 -13.72
CA VAL A 465 21.04 11.09 -14.30
C VAL A 465 20.24 9.85 -14.65
N ALA A 466 18.99 9.79 -14.17
CA ALA A 466 18.02 8.75 -14.48
C ALA A 466 16.86 9.32 -15.31
N GLU A 467 16.40 8.55 -16.31
CA GLU A 467 15.20 8.82 -17.08
C GLU A 467 13.98 8.17 -16.43
N ALA A 468 12.89 8.92 -16.30
CA ALA A 468 11.62 8.46 -15.78
C ALA A 468 10.82 7.74 -16.88
N MET A 469 10.76 6.42 -16.80
CA MET A 469 10.17 5.58 -17.85
C MET A 469 8.71 5.22 -17.57
N PHE A 470 8.38 4.89 -16.32
CA PHE A 470 7.05 4.39 -15.95
C PHE A 470 6.61 4.94 -14.60
N ALA A 471 5.32 5.19 -14.45
CA ALA A 471 4.74 5.70 -13.21
C ALA A 471 4.91 4.72 -12.03
N GLY A 472 5.05 5.28 -10.83
CA GLY A 472 5.17 4.58 -9.56
C GLY A 472 6.39 5.01 -8.74
N PRO A 473 6.53 4.47 -7.51
CA PRO A 473 7.67 4.75 -6.66
C PRO A 473 8.93 4.07 -7.18
N ALA A 474 10.06 4.75 -7.09
CA ALA A 474 11.39 4.21 -7.38
C ALA A 474 12.35 4.62 -6.26
N TYR A 475 13.07 3.66 -5.69
CA TYR A 475 14.09 3.93 -4.68
C TYR A 475 15.45 3.91 -5.35
N VAL A 476 16.25 4.95 -5.14
CA VAL A 476 17.61 5.03 -5.65
C VAL A 476 18.60 4.92 -4.50
N THR A 477 19.59 4.06 -4.66
CA THR A 477 20.76 3.99 -3.77
C THR A 477 22.01 4.41 -4.54
N ALA A 478 22.98 4.96 -3.81
CA ALA A 478 24.32 5.22 -4.32
C ALA A 478 25.33 4.41 -3.51
N ARG A 479 26.16 3.62 -4.18
CA ARG A 479 27.30 2.91 -3.61
C ARG A 479 28.56 3.68 -3.95
N VAL A 480 29.28 4.14 -2.94
CA VAL A 480 30.48 4.97 -3.07
C VAL A 480 31.67 4.20 -2.53
N THR A 481 32.73 4.10 -3.32
CA THR A 481 34.02 3.54 -2.90
C THR A 481 35.07 4.64 -2.95
N LEU A 482 35.62 5.00 -1.79
CA LEU A 482 36.70 5.97 -1.63
C LEU A 482 37.85 5.31 -0.86
N ASP A 483 39.07 5.36 -1.41
CA ASP A 483 40.28 4.79 -0.80
C ASP A 483 40.13 3.32 -0.32
N GLY A 484 39.39 2.52 -1.08
CA GLY A 484 39.12 1.10 -0.77
C GLY A 484 37.97 0.87 0.21
N VAL A 485 37.41 1.92 0.81
CA VAL A 485 36.27 1.85 1.72
C VAL A 485 34.98 2.08 0.96
N THR A 486 34.04 1.14 1.06
CA THR A 486 32.76 1.20 0.36
C THR A 486 31.61 1.45 1.34
N ARG A 487 30.76 2.44 1.02
CA ARG A 487 29.53 2.75 1.75
C ARG A 487 28.36 2.85 0.77
N GLN A 488 27.17 2.52 1.26
CA GLN A 488 25.93 2.63 0.49
C GLN A 488 25.02 3.65 1.18
N SER A 489 24.38 4.50 0.39
CA SER A 489 23.42 5.46 0.93
C SER A 489 22.14 4.77 1.41
N ALA A 490 21.43 5.43 2.32
CA ALA A 490 20.01 5.15 2.47
C ALA A 490 19.30 5.35 1.11
N PRO A 491 18.25 4.57 0.80
CA PRO A 491 17.49 4.74 -0.42
C PRO A 491 16.77 6.10 -0.42
N VAL A 492 16.88 6.85 -1.53
CA VAL A 492 16.07 8.04 -1.78
C VAL A 492 14.86 7.67 -2.63
N LEU A 493 13.66 7.96 -2.14
CA LEU A 493 12.43 7.78 -2.90
C LEU A 493 12.29 8.89 -3.94
N VAL A 494 12.00 8.51 -5.17
CA VAL A 494 11.53 9.38 -6.23
C VAL A 494 10.24 8.81 -6.79
N ARG A 495 9.16 9.59 -6.77
CA ARG A 495 7.87 9.18 -7.35
C ARG A 495 7.80 9.59 -8.81
N VAL A 496 7.71 8.59 -9.69
CA VAL A 496 7.44 8.83 -11.11
C VAL A 496 5.93 8.98 -11.29
N LEU A 497 5.48 10.16 -11.71
CA LEU A 497 4.09 10.45 -12.03
C LEU A 497 3.83 10.08 -13.49
N SER A 498 2.64 9.57 -13.78
CA SER A 498 2.22 9.33 -15.17
C SER A 498 2.22 10.63 -16.00
N GLU A 499 2.53 10.50 -17.30
CA GLU A 499 2.17 11.53 -18.27
C GLU A 499 0.63 11.65 -18.30
N VAL A 500 0.13 12.85 -18.65
CA VAL A 500 -1.31 13.07 -18.80
C VAL A 500 -1.80 12.22 -19.98
N GLY A 501 -2.26 11.01 -19.69
CA GLY A 501 -2.59 9.99 -20.68
C GLY A 501 -3.93 10.24 -21.36
N ASP A 502 -4.86 10.90 -20.66
CA ASP A 502 -6.18 11.26 -21.17
C ASP A 502 -6.74 12.54 -20.52
N GLU A 503 -7.94 12.93 -20.95
CA GLU A 503 -8.60 14.14 -20.44
C GLU A 503 -8.99 14.02 -18.96
N PHE A 504 -9.26 12.82 -18.43
CA PHE A 504 -9.56 12.65 -17.01
C PHE A 504 -8.33 12.92 -16.15
N ASP A 505 -7.16 12.43 -16.57
CA ASP A 505 -5.89 12.69 -15.90
C ASP A 505 -5.56 14.19 -15.91
N ARG A 506 -5.88 14.89 -17.01
CA ARG A 506 -5.73 16.36 -17.11
C ARG A 506 -6.59 17.07 -16.05
N LEU A 507 -7.88 16.76 -15.99
CA LEU A 507 -8.81 17.40 -15.07
C LEU A 507 -8.50 17.06 -13.60
N ARG A 508 -8.10 15.81 -13.32
CA ARG A 508 -7.67 15.39 -11.98
C ARG A 508 -6.41 16.14 -11.54
N ASN A 509 -5.39 16.20 -12.39
CA ASN A 509 -4.14 16.91 -12.06
C ASN A 509 -4.39 18.41 -11.88
N LYS A 510 -5.25 19.02 -12.71
CA LYS A 510 -5.74 20.39 -12.52
C LYS A 510 -6.35 20.58 -11.13
N TYR A 511 -7.23 19.67 -10.70
CA TYR A 511 -7.85 19.74 -9.38
C TYR A 511 -6.85 19.51 -8.23
N ALA A 512 -5.96 18.53 -8.37
CA ALA A 512 -4.90 18.24 -7.40
C ALA A 512 -3.99 19.45 -7.18
N ALA A 513 -3.59 20.13 -8.25
CA ALA A 513 -2.80 21.36 -8.19
C ALA A 513 -3.54 22.51 -7.51
N LYS A 514 -4.87 22.64 -7.68
CA LYS A 514 -5.68 23.61 -6.91
C LYS A 514 -5.82 23.21 -5.46
N PHE A 515 -5.92 21.91 -5.19
CA PHE A 515 -6.02 21.38 -3.83
C PHE A 515 -4.74 21.63 -3.04
N THR A 516 -3.55 21.29 -3.57
CA THR A 516 -2.26 21.46 -2.87
C THR A 516 -1.63 22.84 -3.10
N GLY A 517 -1.97 23.50 -4.20
CA GLY A 517 -1.22 24.63 -4.75
C GLY A 517 0.02 24.23 -5.55
N TYR A 518 0.39 22.94 -5.56
CA TYR A 518 1.65 22.45 -6.10
C TYR A 518 1.48 21.87 -7.50
N ASP A 519 2.24 22.42 -8.45
CA ASP A 519 2.53 21.81 -9.74
C ASP A 519 4.01 21.40 -9.77
N PRO A 520 4.36 20.11 -9.98
CA PRO A 520 5.74 19.68 -10.10
C PRO A 520 6.54 20.37 -11.22
N ASP A 521 5.85 20.80 -12.28
CA ASP A 521 6.50 21.45 -13.42
C ASP A 521 6.68 22.97 -13.22
N ASP A 522 5.97 23.56 -12.26
CA ASP A 522 6.05 24.98 -11.86
C ASP A 522 5.86 25.12 -10.33
N PRO A 523 6.86 24.72 -9.52
CA PRO A 523 6.74 24.73 -8.07
C PRO A 523 6.68 26.16 -7.53
N TYR A 524 5.81 26.38 -6.53
CA TYR A 524 5.78 27.65 -5.81
C TYR A 524 7.06 27.92 -5.00
N ASP A 525 7.31 29.20 -4.71
CA ASP A 525 8.43 29.66 -3.89
C ASP A 525 8.20 29.37 -2.39
N LEU A 526 9.02 28.50 -1.81
CA LEU A 526 8.98 28.16 -0.39
C LEU A 526 9.45 29.30 0.54
N SER A 527 10.11 30.34 0.00
CA SER A 527 10.50 31.52 0.77
C SER A 527 9.36 32.54 0.97
N ASP A 528 8.23 32.34 0.29
CA ASP A 528 7.03 33.16 0.45
C ASP A 528 6.41 32.96 1.84
N PRO A 529 6.32 34.01 2.68
CA PRO A 529 5.90 33.87 4.08
C PRO A 529 4.45 33.40 4.23
N TYR A 530 3.56 33.69 3.27
CA TYR A 530 2.17 33.23 3.35
C TYR A 530 2.06 31.75 3.00
N ILE A 531 2.82 31.29 2.00
CA ILE A 531 2.86 29.88 1.61
C ILE A 531 3.51 29.05 2.72
N SER A 532 4.67 29.47 3.23
CA SER A 532 5.38 28.76 4.30
C SER A 532 4.53 28.67 5.56
N SER A 533 3.84 29.76 5.94
CA SER A 533 2.94 29.78 7.11
C SER A 533 1.71 28.89 6.90
N TYR A 534 1.14 28.86 5.69
CA TYR A 534 0.03 27.97 5.37
C TYR A 534 0.44 26.50 5.54
N ILE A 535 1.56 26.09 4.96
CA ILE A 535 2.10 24.73 5.07
C ILE A 535 2.33 24.36 6.54
N GLN A 536 3.00 25.21 7.31
CA GLN A 536 3.26 24.96 8.74
C GLN A 536 1.97 24.78 9.54
N SER A 537 0.95 25.62 9.32
CA SER A 537 -0.33 25.49 10.02
C SER A 537 -1.04 24.16 9.72
N GLN A 538 -0.94 23.68 8.48
CA GLN A 538 -1.54 22.41 8.08
C GLN A 538 -0.71 21.21 8.56
N ASP A 539 0.62 21.35 8.65
CA ASP A 539 1.52 20.36 9.27
C ASP A 539 1.18 20.15 10.74
N GLU A 540 0.91 21.21 11.50
CA GLU A 540 0.51 21.09 12.91
C GLU A 540 -0.81 20.33 13.08
N LEU A 541 -1.78 20.56 12.20
CA LEU A 541 -3.05 19.81 12.19
C LEU A 541 -2.84 18.35 11.80
N ALA A 542 -2.10 18.09 10.72
CA ALA A 542 -1.79 16.73 10.26
C ALA A 542 -1.05 15.94 11.33
N LYS A 543 -0.07 16.56 12.02
CA LYS A 543 0.63 15.98 13.17
C LYS A 543 -0.33 15.59 14.29
N GLY A 544 -1.23 16.50 14.67
CA GLY A 544 -2.22 16.25 15.71
C GLY A 544 -3.13 15.07 15.37
N TYR A 545 -3.62 15.00 14.14
CA TYR A 545 -4.47 13.91 13.68
C TYR A 545 -3.71 12.59 13.58
N TRP A 546 -2.51 12.59 12.99
CA TRP A 546 -1.75 11.36 12.78
C TRP A 546 -1.25 10.75 14.09
N ASN A 547 -0.80 11.58 15.05
CA ASN A 547 -0.41 11.11 16.38
C ASN A 547 -1.60 10.50 17.16
N ALA A 548 -2.81 10.99 16.93
CA ALA A 548 -4.02 10.51 17.58
C ALA A 548 -4.69 9.33 16.85
N LEU A 549 -4.17 8.93 15.68
CA LEU A 549 -4.72 7.81 14.91
C LEU A 549 -4.41 6.48 15.61
N ASN A 550 -5.45 5.70 15.87
CA ASN A 550 -5.30 4.33 16.35
C ASN A 550 -4.91 3.42 15.18
N LYS A 551 -3.63 3.02 15.09
CA LYS A 551 -3.10 2.20 13.99
C LYS A 551 -3.48 0.71 14.04
N THR A 552 -4.27 0.29 15.03
CA THR A 552 -4.84 -1.07 15.07
C THR A 552 -6.26 -1.07 14.56
N ALA A 553 -7.05 -0.07 14.93
CA ALA A 553 -8.44 0.08 14.50
C ALA A 553 -8.60 0.95 13.24
N TYR A 554 -7.53 1.62 12.81
CA TYR A 554 -7.49 2.61 11.74
C TYR A 554 -8.67 3.59 11.80
N GLY A 555 -8.69 4.35 12.89
CA GLY A 555 -9.68 5.37 13.20
C GLY A 555 -9.26 6.19 14.41
N TRP A 556 -10.15 7.06 14.88
CA TRP A 556 -9.90 7.89 16.06
C TRP A 556 -10.89 7.59 17.17
N ASP A 557 -10.38 7.47 18.40
CA ASP A 557 -11.16 7.09 19.58
C ASP A 557 -12.27 8.12 19.91
N ASP A 558 -12.09 9.39 19.52
CA ASP A 558 -13.10 10.45 19.65
C ASP A 558 -14.20 10.42 18.56
N LEU A 559 -14.08 9.54 17.55
CA LEU A 559 -14.96 9.46 16.37
C LEU A 559 -15.61 8.06 16.17
N THR A 560 -15.97 7.42 17.28
CA THR A 560 -16.46 6.02 17.33
C THR A 560 -17.98 5.84 17.17
N SER A 561 -18.77 6.92 17.11
CA SER A 561 -20.23 6.84 17.05
C SER A 561 -20.74 6.22 15.75
N THR A 562 -21.55 5.18 15.85
CA THR A 562 -22.20 4.53 14.70
C THR A 562 -23.50 5.21 14.25
N THR A 563 -23.96 6.22 14.98
CA THR A 563 -25.25 6.90 14.69
C THR A 563 -25.11 8.39 14.38
N ALA A 564 -23.98 9.01 14.73
CA ALA A 564 -23.73 10.43 14.50
C ALA A 564 -22.95 10.66 13.21
N THR A 565 -23.64 10.97 12.11
CA THR A 565 -23.01 11.22 10.80
C THR A 565 -22.00 12.36 10.80
N ALA A 566 -22.15 13.34 11.69
CA ALA A 566 -21.18 14.43 11.85
C ALA A 566 -19.76 13.93 12.19
N GLN A 567 -19.63 12.78 12.88
CA GLN A 567 -18.32 12.19 13.14
C GLN A 567 -17.68 11.59 11.89
N LEU A 568 -18.47 11.13 10.90
CA LEU A 568 -17.94 10.69 9.60
C LEU A 568 -17.33 11.87 8.83
N SER A 569 -18.00 13.03 8.88
CA SER A 569 -17.49 14.27 8.28
C SER A 569 -16.18 14.71 8.96
N THR A 570 -16.11 14.68 10.29
CA THR A 570 -14.88 15.01 11.02
C THR A 570 -13.74 14.03 10.70
N LEU A 571 -14.03 12.72 10.66
CA LEU A 571 -13.05 11.69 10.34
C LEU A 571 -12.45 11.90 8.95
N THR A 572 -13.31 12.03 7.94
CA THR A 572 -12.88 12.24 6.55
C THR A 572 -12.19 13.59 6.35
N SER A 573 -12.55 14.61 7.14
CA SER A 573 -11.82 15.89 7.14
C SER A 573 -10.39 15.75 7.68
N ARG A 574 -10.14 14.89 8.68
CA ARG A 574 -8.77 14.61 9.16
C ARG A 574 -7.94 13.93 8.06
N LEU A 575 -8.52 12.94 7.38
CA LEU A 575 -7.89 12.26 6.25
C LEU A 575 -7.58 13.21 5.09
N ARG A 576 -8.50 14.14 4.81
CA ARG A 576 -8.30 15.20 3.82
C ARG A 576 -7.10 16.09 4.15
N THR A 577 -6.94 16.51 5.40
CA THR A 577 -5.77 17.31 5.84
C THR A 577 -4.48 16.50 5.76
N MET A 578 -4.48 15.25 6.21
CA MET A 578 -3.32 14.35 6.13
C MET A 578 -2.89 14.12 4.67
N SER A 579 -3.85 13.88 3.77
CA SER A 579 -3.60 13.68 2.34
C SER A 579 -3.05 14.92 1.66
N ARG A 580 -3.53 16.12 2.06
CA ARG A 580 -2.97 17.40 1.59
C ARG A 580 -1.51 17.54 1.97
N GLN A 581 -1.15 17.29 3.24
CA GLN A 581 0.24 17.46 3.68
C GLN A 581 1.17 16.41 3.08
N TRP A 582 0.69 15.18 2.90
CA TRP A 582 1.43 14.18 2.14
C TRP A 582 1.76 14.65 0.70
N ALA A 583 0.86 15.41 0.06
CA ALA A 583 1.03 15.88 -1.32
C ALA A 583 1.56 17.33 -1.46
N SER A 584 1.80 18.08 -0.39
CA SER A 584 2.20 19.50 -0.45
C SER A 584 3.72 19.66 -0.38
N TYR A 585 4.34 20.12 -1.47
CA TYR A 585 5.80 20.35 -1.52
C TYR A 585 6.26 21.33 -0.45
N GLY A 586 7.29 20.97 0.32
CA GLY A 586 7.76 21.75 1.47
C GLY A 586 7.11 21.42 2.81
N SER A 587 6.05 20.60 2.84
CA SER A 587 5.56 19.99 4.10
C SER A 587 6.60 19.02 4.65
N VAL A 588 6.70 18.93 5.98
CA VAL A 588 7.53 17.91 6.64
C VAL A 588 7.01 16.47 6.43
N TYR A 589 5.79 16.33 5.92
CA TYR A 589 5.13 15.07 5.63
C TYR A 589 5.07 14.74 4.13
N TYR A 590 5.63 15.60 3.30
CA TYR A 590 5.61 15.43 1.86
C TYR A 590 6.20 14.08 1.45
N GLN A 591 5.41 13.28 0.73
CA GLN A 591 5.71 11.91 0.30
C GLN A 591 6.16 10.94 1.43
N ASN A 592 5.73 11.17 2.67
CA ASN A 592 6.02 10.25 3.76
C ASN A 592 5.26 8.92 3.59
N GLU A 593 5.97 7.81 3.37
CA GLU A 593 5.36 6.48 3.11
C GLU A 593 4.53 5.95 4.27
N SER A 594 4.97 6.15 5.52
CA SER A 594 4.20 5.69 6.69
C SER A 594 2.89 6.47 6.84
N LEU A 595 2.89 7.76 6.53
CA LEU A 595 1.68 8.57 6.52
C LEU A 595 0.74 8.11 5.39
N LEU A 596 1.27 7.84 4.19
CA LEU A 596 0.48 7.35 3.07
C LEU A 596 -0.23 6.04 3.40
N HIS A 597 0.52 5.07 3.91
CA HIS A 597 0.00 3.78 4.34
C HIS A 597 -1.17 3.97 5.31
N ASP A 598 -0.95 4.77 6.37
CA ASP A 598 -1.98 5.02 7.39
C ASP A 598 -3.21 5.76 6.83
N ILE A 599 -3.05 6.66 5.86
CA ILE A 599 -4.16 7.32 5.16
C ILE A 599 -4.99 6.29 4.38
N ILE A 600 -4.33 5.48 3.56
CA ILE A 600 -5.00 4.51 2.67
C ILE A 600 -5.71 3.43 3.50
N GLU A 601 -5.05 2.89 4.52
CA GLU A 601 -5.63 1.88 5.39
C GLU A 601 -6.82 2.43 6.19
N THR A 602 -6.75 3.69 6.65
CA THR A 602 -7.89 4.35 7.31
C THR A 602 -9.05 4.58 6.37
N TRP A 603 -8.81 4.96 5.11
CA TRP A 603 -9.88 5.04 4.11
C TRP A 603 -10.50 3.68 3.80
N ASN A 604 -9.69 2.62 3.66
CA ASN A 604 -10.18 1.27 3.44
C ASN A 604 -11.03 0.78 4.63
N THR A 605 -10.51 0.92 5.85
CA THR A 605 -11.25 0.56 7.07
C THR A 605 -12.53 1.37 7.23
N PHE A 606 -12.50 2.67 6.90
CA PHE A 606 -13.68 3.53 6.90
C PHE A 606 -14.75 3.03 5.92
N TYR A 607 -14.37 2.63 4.71
CA TYR A 607 -15.29 2.00 3.75
C TYR A 607 -15.90 0.72 4.35
N ASP A 608 -15.06 -0.22 4.79
CA ASP A 608 -15.49 -1.55 5.26
C ASP A 608 -16.45 -1.45 6.46
N THR A 609 -16.24 -0.47 7.34
CA THR A 609 -16.93 -0.43 8.64
C THR A 609 -17.93 0.71 8.82
N ARG A 610 -17.87 1.79 8.02
CA ARG A 610 -18.63 3.03 8.28
C ARG A 610 -19.32 3.66 7.07
N TYR A 611 -18.86 3.41 5.84
CA TYR A 611 -19.40 4.06 4.64
C TYR A 611 -19.25 3.16 3.39
N ASN A 612 -20.22 2.29 3.15
CA ASN A 612 -20.26 1.42 1.96
C ASN A 612 -21.69 1.27 1.42
N GLU A 613 -21.80 0.67 0.24
CA GLU A 613 -23.04 0.50 -0.54
C GLU A 613 -24.09 -0.39 0.12
N THR A 614 -23.75 -1.13 1.17
CA THR A 614 -24.69 -1.98 1.90
C THR A 614 -25.38 -1.23 3.05
N MET A 615 -24.88 -0.05 3.41
CA MET A 615 -25.40 0.73 4.52
C MET A 615 -26.65 1.51 4.13
N ALA A 616 -27.66 1.51 5.00
CA ALA A 616 -28.81 2.38 4.84
C ALA A 616 -28.42 3.86 5.06
N LYS A 617 -29.14 4.78 4.42
CA LYS A 617 -29.03 6.22 4.73
C LYS A 617 -29.54 6.49 6.16
N PHE A 618 -28.75 7.20 6.96
CA PHE A 618 -29.08 7.57 8.34
C PHE A 618 -28.59 8.97 8.68
N GLY A 619 -29.05 9.53 9.81
CA GLY A 619 -28.59 10.83 10.31
C GLY A 619 -28.76 11.97 9.29
N ASN A 620 -27.77 12.85 9.22
CA ASN A 620 -27.82 14.01 8.34
C ASN A 620 -27.34 13.65 6.93
N TRP A 621 -28.22 13.85 5.94
CA TRP A 621 -27.93 13.57 4.54
C TRP A 621 -26.71 14.32 4.01
N PHE A 622 -26.45 15.54 4.51
CA PHE A 622 -25.36 16.39 4.03
C PHE A 622 -23.99 15.76 4.32
N ASP A 623 -23.84 15.12 5.48
CA ASP A 623 -22.61 14.42 5.84
C ASP A 623 -22.35 13.25 4.88
N LEU A 624 -23.39 12.46 4.60
CA LEU A 624 -23.30 11.26 3.77
C LEU A 624 -23.19 11.55 2.28
N GLN A 625 -23.77 12.65 1.78
CA GLN A 625 -23.88 12.92 0.35
C GLN A 625 -22.97 14.06 -0.13
N VAL A 626 -22.45 14.89 0.78
CA VAL A 626 -21.63 16.06 0.43
C VAL A 626 -20.28 16.03 1.12
N HIS A 627 -20.22 15.97 2.45
CA HIS A 627 -18.94 16.05 3.18
C HIS A 627 -18.04 14.84 2.92
N VAL A 628 -18.53 13.62 3.18
CA VAL A 628 -17.73 12.40 3.00
C VAL A 628 -17.26 12.25 1.54
N PRO A 629 -18.12 12.37 0.51
CA PRO A 629 -17.67 12.25 -0.87
C PRO A 629 -16.65 13.32 -1.29
N ASN A 630 -16.87 14.60 -0.96
CA ASN A 630 -15.91 15.64 -1.33
C ASN A 630 -14.58 15.51 -0.57
N ASN A 631 -14.60 15.15 0.72
CA ASN A 631 -13.37 14.89 1.47
C ASN A 631 -12.57 13.72 0.88
N PHE A 632 -13.28 12.68 0.43
CA PHE A 632 -12.66 11.55 -0.28
C PHE A 632 -12.07 12.00 -1.61
N HIS A 633 -12.83 12.66 -2.48
CA HIS A 633 -12.35 13.12 -3.78
C HIS A 633 -11.17 14.09 -3.67
N ASP A 634 -11.20 14.99 -2.71
CA ASP A 634 -10.09 15.90 -2.39
C ASP A 634 -8.83 15.11 -2.02
N SER A 635 -8.96 14.14 -1.11
CA SER A 635 -7.85 13.27 -0.69
C SER A 635 -7.29 12.48 -1.86
N ILE A 636 -8.16 11.79 -2.61
CA ILE A 636 -7.77 10.93 -3.72
C ILE A 636 -7.20 11.72 -4.88
N SER A 637 -7.68 12.92 -5.17
CA SER A 637 -7.07 13.75 -6.22
C SER A 637 -5.57 13.98 -5.97
N ALA A 638 -5.18 14.10 -4.70
CA ALA A 638 -3.80 14.33 -4.28
C ALA A 638 -2.97 13.04 -4.23
N ILE A 639 -3.57 11.90 -3.87
CA ILE A 639 -2.86 10.61 -3.68
C ILE A 639 -3.11 9.59 -4.80
N TYR A 640 -3.81 9.96 -5.87
CA TYR A 640 -4.32 9.06 -6.90
C TYR A 640 -3.25 8.12 -7.47
N GLU A 641 -2.10 8.67 -7.84
CA GLU A 641 -1.00 7.92 -8.45
C GLU A 641 -0.32 6.94 -7.48
N ALA A 642 -0.56 7.08 -6.17
CA ALA A 642 0.00 6.21 -5.16
C ALA A 642 -0.90 5.03 -4.81
N VAL A 643 -2.23 5.16 -4.96
CA VAL A 643 -3.20 4.12 -4.60
C VAL A 643 -2.94 2.78 -5.31
N PRO A 644 -2.66 2.72 -6.64
CA PRO A 644 -2.40 1.45 -7.33
C PRO A 644 -1.19 0.67 -6.81
N PHE A 645 -0.30 1.31 -6.06
CA PHE A 645 0.92 0.70 -5.50
C PHE A 645 0.81 0.45 -3.99
N SER A 646 -0.38 0.63 -3.43
CA SER A 646 -0.67 0.33 -2.02
C SER A 646 -1.25 -1.07 -1.84
N GLU A 647 -1.49 -1.43 -0.60
CA GLU A 647 -2.18 -2.66 -0.19
C GLU A 647 -3.66 -2.68 -0.63
N HIS A 648 -4.23 -1.52 -1.00
CA HIS A 648 -5.64 -1.34 -1.40
C HIS A 648 -5.78 -0.66 -2.77
N PRO A 649 -5.32 -1.28 -3.88
CA PRO A 649 -5.42 -0.70 -5.21
C PRO A 649 -6.88 -0.53 -5.69
N ASP A 650 -7.85 -1.15 -5.00
CA ASP A 650 -9.29 -1.08 -5.27
C ASP A 650 -10.02 0.03 -4.47
N LEU A 651 -9.30 0.82 -3.65
CA LEU A 651 -9.91 1.82 -2.76
C LEU A 651 -10.77 2.85 -3.50
N VAL A 652 -10.30 3.34 -4.64
CA VAL A 652 -11.04 4.32 -5.46
C VAL A 652 -12.39 3.76 -5.90
N GLU A 653 -12.39 2.51 -6.35
CA GLU A 653 -13.61 1.85 -6.81
C GLU A 653 -14.57 1.59 -5.65
N LYS A 654 -14.08 1.04 -4.53
CA LYS A 654 -14.86 0.80 -3.30
C LYS A 654 -15.62 2.05 -2.88
N MET A 655 -14.89 3.14 -2.69
CA MET A 655 -15.48 4.40 -2.25
C MET A 655 -16.42 5.00 -3.30
N HIS A 656 -16.15 4.86 -4.60
CA HIS A 656 -17.10 5.27 -5.63
C HIS A 656 -18.39 4.45 -5.63
N ARG A 657 -18.36 3.13 -5.32
CA ARG A 657 -19.59 2.34 -5.12
C ARG A 657 -20.42 2.87 -3.96
N ALA A 658 -19.77 3.21 -2.85
CA ALA A 658 -20.43 3.86 -1.72
C ALA A 658 -21.04 5.21 -2.14
N ILE A 659 -20.29 6.05 -2.84
CA ILE A 659 -20.75 7.36 -3.32
C ILE A 659 -21.94 7.21 -4.28
N ASP A 660 -21.91 6.28 -5.23
CA ASP A 660 -23.03 6.02 -6.14
C ASP A 660 -24.28 5.52 -5.40
N HIS A 661 -24.12 4.76 -4.30
CA HIS A 661 -25.23 4.39 -3.43
C HIS A 661 -25.85 5.61 -2.70
N PHE A 662 -25.01 6.45 -2.09
CA PHE A 662 -25.48 7.60 -1.32
C PHE A 662 -25.98 8.75 -2.21
N VAL A 663 -25.37 8.93 -3.38
CA VAL A 663 -25.63 9.99 -4.37
C VAL A 663 -25.94 9.37 -5.74
N PRO A 664 -27.11 8.74 -5.92
CA PRO A 664 -27.45 8.05 -7.17
C PRO A 664 -27.80 9.00 -8.32
N SER A 665 -28.14 10.27 -8.02
CA SER A 665 -28.51 11.27 -9.02
C SER A 665 -28.49 12.69 -8.44
N ILE A 666 -28.43 13.71 -9.30
CA ILE A 666 -28.50 15.13 -8.91
C ILE A 666 -29.96 15.62 -8.85
N GLY A 667 -30.61 15.44 -7.69
CA GLY A 667 -32.04 15.75 -7.52
C GLY A 667 -32.40 17.03 -6.75
N LEU A 668 -31.42 17.74 -6.18
CA LEU A 668 -31.65 18.89 -5.30
C LEU A 668 -31.64 20.24 -6.05
N THR A 669 -31.85 21.35 -5.33
CA THR A 669 -31.93 22.71 -5.87
C THR A 669 -30.88 23.64 -5.26
N GLY A 670 -30.64 24.80 -5.91
CA GLY A 670 -29.73 25.84 -5.41
C GLY A 670 -28.32 25.33 -5.07
N ALA A 671 -27.76 25.80 -3.95
CA ALA A 671 -26.43 25.39 -3.48
C ALA A 671 -26.29 23.87 -3.27
N ASN A 672 -27.36 23.20 -2.80
CA ASN A 672 -27.34 21.75 -2.63
C ASN A 672 -27.15 21.03 -3.97
N ARG A 673 -27.71 21.57 -5.05
CA ARG A 673 -27.50 21.05 -6.40
C ARG A 673 -26.05 21.20 -6.85
N VAL A 674 -25.42 22.34 -6.57
CA VAL A 674 -24.00 22.58 -6.88
C VAL A 674 -23.11 21.59 -6.14
N TYR A 675 -23.36 21.35 -4.85
CA TYR A 675 -22.59 20.37 -4.08
C TYR A 675 -22.67 18.96 -4.65
N LEU A 676 -23.89 18.48 -4.97
CA LEU A 676 -24.04 17.15 -5.58
C LEU A 676 -23.47 17.08 -6.99
N SER A 677 -23.53 18.19 -7.75
CA SER A 677 -22.91 18.28 -9.07
C SER A 677 -21.39 18.18 -8.97
N LYS A 678 -20.76 18.85 -8.00
CA LYS A 678 -19.33 18.74 -7.72
C LYS A 678 -18.93 17.30 -7.37
N VAL A 679 -19.70 16.66 -6.49
CA VAL A 679 -19.48 15.25 -6.12
C VAL A 679 -19.51 14.37 -7.38
N MET A 680 -20.51 14.55 -8.24
CA MET A 680 -20.67 13.73 -9.45
C MET A 680 -19.56 13.98 -10.48
N ILE A 681 -19.18 15.24 -10.70
CA ILE A 681 -18.05 15.62 -11.56
C ILE A 681 -16.76 14.97 -11.07
N LEU A 682 -16.44 15.11 -9.78
CA LEU A 682 -15.19 14.54 -9.23
C LEU A 682 -15.20 13.01 -9.24
N ARG A 683 -16.34 12.37 -8.97
CA ARG A 683 -16.52 10.92 -9.11
C ARG A 683 -16.29 10.47 -10.56
N GLY A 684 -16.73 11.26 -11.53
CA GLY A 684 -16.50 11.03 -12.95
C GLY A 684 -15.04 11.23 -13.35
N ILE A 685 -14.40 12.32 -12.91
CA ILE A 685 -12.98 12.61 -13.18
C ILE A 685 -12.08 11.51 -12.59
N ILE A 686 -12.24 11.21 -11.30
CA ILE A 686 -11.38 10.23 -10.60
C ILE A 686 -11.67 8.81 -11.08
N GLY A 687 -12.94 8.49 -11.35
CA GLY A 687 -13.39 7.17 -11.81
C GLY A 687 -13.28 6.95 -13.32
N LYS A 688 -12.78 7.94 -14.07
CA LYS A 688 -12.72 7.95 -15.54
C LYS A 688 -14.08 7.62 -16.21
N ASP A 689 -15.14 8.24 -15.70
CA ASP A 689 -16.53 8.05 -16.13
C ASP A 689 -17.11 9.38 -16.66
N GLY A 690 -17.10 9.53 -17.98
CA GLY A 690 -17.57 10.74 -18.65
C GLY A 690 -19.07 11.00 -18.51
N ASP A 691 -19.90 9.96 -18.36
CA ASP A 691 -21.34 10.11 -18.19
C ASP A 691 -21.66 10.77 -16.83
N LYS A 692 -20.90 10.42 -15.79
CA LYS A 692 -21.00 11.06 -14.47
C LYS A 692 -20.55 12.52 -14.51
N ILE A 693 -19.48 12.84 -15.26
CA ILE A 693 -19.08 14.24 -15.48
C ILE A 693 -20.19 15.01 -16.18
N GLN A 694 -20.77 14.44 -17.24
CA GLN A 694 -21.86 15.05 -17.99
C GLN A 694 -23.12 15.25 -17.15
N GLU A 695 -23.48 14.29 -16.30
CA GLU A 695 -24.59 14.41 -15.35
C GLU A 695 -24.34 15.58 -14.39
N GLY A 696 -23.15 15.63 -13.81
CA GLY A 696 -22.67 16.72 -12.95
C GLY A 696 -22.75 18.09 -13.60
N SER A 697 -22.12 18.23 -14.76
CA SER A 697 -22.08 19.46 -15.55
C SER A 697 -23.48 19.90 -15.95
N GLY A 698 -24.29 19.01 -16.54
CA GLY A 698 -25.66 19.30 -16.94
C GLY A 698 -26.58 19.63 -15.76
N GLY A 699 -26.33 19.06 -14.58
CA GLY A 699 -27.02 19.33 -13.34
C GLY A 699 -26.98 20.81 -12.92
N LEU A 700 -25.94 21.55 -13.28
CA LEU A 700 -25.78 22.97 -12.93
C LEU A 700 -26.73 23.91 -13.69
N SER A 701 -27.27 23.49 -14.84
CA SER A 701 -28.12 24.31 -15.72
C SER A 701 -29.34 24.92 -15.01
N ALA A 702 -29.86 24.23 -13.99
CA ALA A 702 -30.99 24.72 -13.20
C ALA A 702 -30.62 25.86 -12.21
N VAL A 703 -29.33 26.10 -11.97
CA VAL A 703 -28.81 27.08 -11.01
C VAL A 703 -28.54 28.43 -11.65
N PHE A 704 -28.32 28.49 -12.97
CA PHE A 704 -27.91 29.72 -13.66
C PHE A 704 -29.01 30.77 -13.82
N ARG A 705 -30.27 30.40 -13.60
CA ARG A 705 -31.41 31.26 -13.94
C ARG A 705 -31.65 32.30 -12.85
N TYR A 706 -31.99 33.51 -13.26
CA TYR A 706 -32.63 34.45 -12.35
C TYR A 706 -34.01 33.91 -11.94
N VAL A 707 -34.34 34.08 -10.68
CA VAL A 707 -35.66 33.74 -10.12
C VAL A 707 -36.54 34.98 -10.04
N GLN A 708 -37.85 34.76 -10.01
CA GLN A 708 -38.86 35.80 -9.83
C GLN A 708 -39.56 35.71 -8.47
N ASP A 709 -39.34 34.61 -7.74
CA ASP A 709 -39.88 34.35 -6.40
C ASP A 709 -39.01 33.27 -5.72
N GLY A 710 -38.93 33.30 -4.39
CA GLY A 710 -38.15 32.36 -3.59
C GLY A 710 -36.63 32.53 -3.66
N ASP A 711 -35.90 31.43 -3.43
CA ASP A 711 -34.44 31.42 -3.26
C ASP A 711 -33.69 31.55 -4.60
N GLY A 712 -32.74 32.48 -4.69
CA GLY A 712 -31.89 32.66 -5.87
C GLY A 712 -31.49 34.11 -6.15
N PHE A 713 -30.82 34.32 -7.27
CA PHE A 713 -30.48 35.63 -7.81
C PHE A 713 -31.67 36.22 -8.59
N TYR A 714 -31.91 37.51 -8.45
CA TYR A 714 -32.95 38.26 -9.17
C TYR A 714 -32.33 39.23 -10.17
N GLU A 715 -33.08 39.60 -11.21
CA GLU A 715 -32.63 40.54 -12.24
C GLU A 715 -32.34 41.96 -11.70
N ASP A 716 -32.90 42.34 -10.55
CA ASP A 716 -32.59 43.62 -9.87
C ASP A 716 -31.30 43.56 -9.04
N GLY A 717 -30.56 42.46 -9.12
CA GLY A 717 -29.34 42.19 -8.34
C GLY A 717 -29.59 41.70 -6.92
N SER A 718 -30.85 41.50 -6.49
CA SER A 718 -31.15 40.90 -5.19
C SER A 718 -30.73 39.44 -5.13
N PHE A 719 -30.39 38.95 -3.93
CA PHE A 719 -30.24 37.51 -3.68
C PHE A 719 -30.99 37.11 -2.42
N ILE A 720 -31.95 36.20 -2.57
CA ILE A 720 -32.77 35.68 -1.48
C ILE A 720 -32.38 34.25 -1.16
N GLN A 721 -32.36 33.92 0.13
CA GLN A 721 -32.21 32.55 0.61
C GLN A 721 -33.05 32.33 1.88
N HIS A 722 -33.43 31.08 2.16
CA HIS A 722 -34.31 30.72 3.27
C HIS A 722 -35.67 31.45 3.13
N SER A 723 -36.19 31.42 1.90
CA SER A 723 -37.49 31.91 1.46
C SER A 723 -37.66 33.43 1.40
N TYR A 724 -37.03 34.22 2.28
CA TYR A 724 -37.29 35.67 2.36
C TYR A 724 -36.14 36.52 2.94
N PHE A 725 -34.95 35.96 3.17
CA PHE A 725 -33.83 36.76 3.72
C PHE A 725 -32.91 37.29 2.61
N PRO A 726 -32.54 38.60 2.64
CA PRO A 726 -31.43 39.14 1.86
C PRO A 726 -30.13 38.45 2.28
N TYR A 727 -29.51 37.72 1.35
CA TYR A 727 -28.45 36.77 1.72
C TYR A 727 -27.27 36.69 0.75
N ALA A 728 -27.09 37.71 -0.10
CA ALA A 728 -25.97 37.78 -1.03
C ALA A 728 -24.63 37.56 -0.30
N GLY A 729 -24.46 38.18 0.86
CA GLY A 729 -23.24 38.08 1.67
C GLY A 729 -23.13 36.86 2.58
N GLY A 730 -24.02 35.88 2.47
CA GLY A 730 -23.86 34.57 3.12
C GLY A 730 -23.98 33.42 2.14
N TYR A 731 -25.20 32.94 1.87
CA TYR A 731 -25.39 31.86 0.91
C TYR A 731 -25.10 32.28 -0.54
N GLY A 732 -25.28 33.56 -0.91
CA GLY A 732 -25.00 34.04 -2.27
C GLY A 732 -23.52 33.96 -2.61
N LYS A 733 -22.64 34.48 -1.74
CA LYS A 733 -21.17 34.42 -1.93
C LYS A 733 -20.66 32.98 -1.92
N ALA A 734 -21.26 32.10 -1.11
CA ALA A 734 -20.91 30.67 -1.11
C ALA A 734 -21.33 30.01 -2.42
N LEU A 735 -22.57 30.27 -2.88
CA LEU A 735 -23.06 29.77 -4.15
C LEU A 735 -22.20 30.25 -5.34
N LEU A 736 -21.86 31.55 -5.39
CA LEU A 736 -21.00 32.10 -6.44
C LEU A 736 -19.65 31.37 -6.48
N HIS A 737 -19.01 31.24 -5.32
CA HIS A 737 -17.71 30.58 -5.21
C HIS A 737 -17.79 29.11 -5.65
N ASP A 738 -18.70 28.35 -5.06
CA ASP A 738 -18.78 26.90 -5.25
C ASP A 738 -19.26 26.54 -6.65
N LEU A 739 -20.15 27.35 -7.24
CA LEU A 739 -20.56 27.19 -8.64
C LEU A 739 -19.39 27.47 -9.58
N SER A 740 -18.64 28.55 -9.33
CA SER A 740 -17.46 28.90 -10.15
C SER A 740 -16.40 27.81 -10.08
N GLU A 741 -16.15 27.23 -8.90
CA GLU A 741 -15.23 26.09 -8.74
C GLU A 741 -15.75 24.86 -9.49
N THR A 742 -17.04 24.55 -9.38
CA THR A 742 -17.62 23.35 -9.99
C THR A 742 -17.58 23.43 -11.52
N LEU A 743 -17.84 24.61 -12.10
CA LEU A 743 -17.65 24.85 -13.53
C LEU A 743 -16.18 24.79 -13.93
N TRP A 744 -15.30 25.36 -13.11
CA TRP A 744 -13.86 25.39 -13.36
C TRP A 744 -13.25 23.99 -13.48
N LEU A 745 -13.76 23.01 -12.73
CA LEU A 745 -13.32 21.60 -12.81
C LEU A 745 -13.33 21.04 -14.23
N VAL A 746 -14.30 21.44 -15.06
CA VAL A 746 -14.52 20.88 -16.40
C VAL A 746 -14.39 21.93 -17.52
N SER A 747 -14.06 23.18 -17.18
CA SER A 747 -13.89 24.26 -18.16
C SER A 747 -12.87 23.90 -19.23
N GLY A 748 -13.23 24.11 -20.49
CA GLY A 748 -12.40 23.77 -21.65
C GLY A 748 -12.18 22.28 -21.85
N SER A 749 -13.09 21.44 -21.33
CA SER A 749 -13.15 20.01 -21.64
C SER A 749 -14.35 19.70 -22.53
N GLN A 750 -14.44 18.45 -23.02
CA GLN A 750 -15.62 17.98 -23.73
C GLN A 750 -16.91 17.96 -22.86
N TRP A 751 -16.78 18.09 -21.53
CA TRP A 751 -17.90 18.14 -20.58
C TRP A 751 -18.13 19.53 -19.98
N ASP A 752 -17.52 20.58 -20.53
CA ASP A 752 -17.84 21.95 -20.15
C ASP A 752 -19.35 22.22 -20.36
N ASN A 753 -19.95 23.00 -19.47
CA ASN A 753 -21.37 23.27 -19.53
C ASN A 753 -21.66 24.26 -20.67
N ASP A 754 -22.55 23.89 -21.58
CA ASP A 754 -22.90 24.65 -22.78
C ASP A 754 -24.26 25.39 -22.68
N ASP A 755 -24.91 25.41 -21.51
CA ASP A 755 -26.14 26.18 -21.31
C ASP A 755 -25.84 27.68 -21.48
N PRO A 756 -26.49 28.40 -22.42
CA PRO A 756 -26.28 29.83 -22.61
C PRO A 756 -26.54 30.67 -21.36
N GLN A 757 -27.38 30.19 -20.43
CA GLN A 757 -27.65 30.87 -19.16
C GLN A 757 -26.44 30.86 -18.23
N LYS A 758 -25.42 30.02 -18.47
CA LYS A 758 -24.12 30.09 -17.78
C LYS A 758 -23.54 31.51 -17.81
N ALA A 759 -23.84 32.31 -18.84
CA ALA A 759 -23.40 33.70 -18.94
C ALA A 759 -23.84 34.58 -17.75
N ASN A 760 -24.99 34.29 -17.11
CA ASN A 760 -25.49 35.07 -15.98
C ASN A 760 -24.51 35.08 -14.79
N ILE A 761 -23.70 34.03 -14.61
CA ILE A 761 -22.75 33.95 -13.48
C ILE A 761 -21.69 35.05 -13.54
N PHE A 762 -21.38 35.55 -14.74
CA PHE A 762 -20.39 36.60 -14.96
C PHE A 762 -20.97 37.99 -14.68
N GLU A 763 -22.30 38.13 -14.73
CA GLU A 763 -23.02 39.37 -14.43
C GLU A 763 -23.31 39.51 -12.93
N TRP A 764 -23.50 38.41 -12.20
CA TRP A 764 -23.83 38.43 -10.76
C TRP A 764 -22.84 39.23 -9.92
N PHE A 765 -21.56 39.29 -10.31
CA PHE A 765 -20.61 40.17 -9.64
C PHE A 765 -21.05 41.63 -9.76
N ALA A 766 -21.20 42.14 -10.98
CA ALA A 766 -21.56 43.54 -11.25
C ALA A 766 -22.95 43.90 -10.70
N ASP A 767 -23.92 42.99 -10.79
CA ASP A 767 -25.30 43.26 -10.39
C ASP A 767 -25.51 43.15 -8.88
N THR A 768 -24.98 42.09 -8.26
CA THR A 768 -25.29 41.73 -6.87
C THR A 768 -24.17 42.09 -5.92
N PHE A 769 -22.92 41.76 -6.22
CA PHE A 769 -21.83 41.86 -5.26
C PHE A 769 -21.15 43.23 -5.27
N GLU A 770 -20.80 43.73 -6.46
CA GLU A 770 -20.10 44.99 -6.68
C GLU A 770 -20.78 46.18 -6.00
N PRO A 771 -22.12 46.37 -6.11
CA PRO A 771 -22.76 47.49 -5.46
C PRO A 771 -22.77 47.34 -3.94
N ASN A 772 -22.87 46.10 -3.44
CA ASN A 772 -22.90 45.74 -2.02
C ASN A 772 -21.49 45.57 -1.39
N MET A 773 -20.41 45.83 -2.13
CA MET A 773 -19.03 45.57 -1.71
C MET A 773 -18.16 46.85 -1.69
N PHE A 774 -17.54 47.16 -0.56
CA PHE A 774 -16.69 48.33 -0.38
C PHE A 774 -15.35 47.92 0.25
N ASN A 775 -14.23 48.27 -0.38
CA ASN A 775 -12.87 47.92 0.05
C ASN A 775 -12.71 46.43 0.44
N GLY A 776 -13.26 45.51 -0.35
CA GLY A 776 -13.15 44.08 -0.04
C GLY A 776 -14.17 43.53 0.95
N HIS A 777 -15.08 44.36 1.47
CA HIS A 777 -16.08 43.98 2.45
C HIS A 777 -17.50 44.11 1.91
N LEU A 778 -18.30 43.07 2.11
CA LEU A 778 -19.74 43.11 1.86
C LEU A 778 -20.46 43.82 3.00
N ILE A 779 -21.49 44.60 2.67
CA ILE A 779 -22.35 45.25 3.67
C ILE A 779 -23.13 44.24 4.51
N ASP A 780 -23.39 44.61 5.77
CA ASP A 780 -24.08 43.72 6.71
C ASP A 780 -25.55 43.45 6.38
N ALA A 781 -26.20 44.36 5.64
CA ALA A 781 -27.60 44.23 5.25
C ALA A 781 -27.90 42.96 4.43
N VAL A 782 -26.88 42.37 3.79
CA VAL A 782 -27.01 41.15 2.98
C VAL A 782 -26.32 39.92 3.58
N ASN A 783 -25.82 40.00 4.82
CA ASN A 783 -25.09 38.92 5.49
C ASN A 783 -26.01 37.96 6.27
N GLY A 784 -27.31 38.28 6.40
CA GLY A 784 -28.26 37.48 7.17
C GLY A 784 -27.76 37.23 8.60
N ARG A 785 -27.83 35.98 9.07
CA ARG A 785 -27.33 35.63 10.41
C ARG A 785 -25.81 35.67 10.55
N GLU A 786 -25.06 35.74 9.44
CA GLU A 786 -23.60 35.70 9.48
C GLU A 786 -22.99 36.96 10.10
N VAL A 787 -23.75 38.05 10.25
CA VAL A 787 -23.36 39.22 11.05
C VAL A 787 -23.01 38.87 12.51
N SER A 788 -23.51 37.75 13.02
CA SER A 788 -23.21 37.25 14.37
C SER A 788 -21.94 36.39 14.46
N ARG A 789 -21.31 36.07 13.33
CA ARG A 789 -20.10 35.23 13.28
C ARG A 789 -18.86 36.11 13.23
N THR A 790 -17.81 35.69 13.93
CA THR A 790 -16.48 36.29 13.75
C THR A 790 -16.00 35.97 12.33
N SER A 791 -16.09 36.95 11.43
CA SER A 791 -15.59 36.87 10.06
C SER A 791 -14.43 37.83 9.90
N VAL A 792 -13.30 37.34 9.40
CA VAL A 792 -12.07 38.14 9.28
C VAL A 792 -12.11 39.01 8.01
N TYR A 793 -12.72 38.53 6.92
CA TYR A 793 -12.82 39.26 5.65
C TYR A 793 -14.04 38.80 4.82
N SER A 794 -15.12 39.59 4.77
CA SER A 794 -16.42 39.14 4.23
C SER A 794 -16.44 38.94 2.70
N GLY A 795 -15.59 39.64 1.95
CA GLY A 795 -15.47 39.51 0.49
C GLY A 795 -14.58 38.36 0.02
N ASN A 796 -13.93 37.61 0.91
CA ASN A 796 -12.97 36.56 0.54
C ASN A 796 -13.51 35.56 -0.48
N SER A 797 -14.73 35.04 -0.24
CA SER A 797 -15.39 34.07 -1.13
C SER A 797 -15.76 34.69 -2.48
N VAL A 798 -16.11 35.97 -2.52
CA VAL A 798 -16.43 36.68 -3.78
C VAL A 798 -15.16 36.78 -4.62
N LEU A 799 -14.07 37.29 -4.05
CA LEU A 799 -12.80 37.43 -4.75
C LEU A 799 -12.23 36.07 -5.19
N GLY A 800 -12.33 35.04 -4.34
CA GLY A 800 -11.97 33.67 -4.70
C GLY A 800 -12.81 33.11 -5.86
N GLY A 801 -14.12 33.40 -5.87
CA GLY A 801 -15.02 33.04 -6.97
C GLY A 801 -14.62 33.73 -8.27
N LEU A 802 -14.29 35.02 -8.23
CA LEU A 802 -13.80 35.76 -9.40
C LEU A 802 -12.48 35.20 -9.92
N LEU A 803 -11.52 34.86 -9.05
CA LEU A 803 -10.26 34.22 -9.47
C LEU A 803 -10.50 32.90 -10.22
N LEU A 804 -11.49 32.11 -9.82
CA LEU A 804 -11.90 30.91 -10.55
C LEU A 804 -12.57 31.26 -11.89
N GLN A 805 -13.43 32.29 -11.92
CA GLN A 805 -14.09 32.76 -13.15
C GLN A 805 -13.10 33.28 -14.20
N LEU A 806 -11.96 33.85 -13.79
CA LEU A 806 -10.88 34.24 -14.72
C LEU A 806 -10.30 33.06 -15.51
N GLU A 807 -10.47 31.83 -15.02
CA GLU A 807 -10.05 30.60 -15.69
C GLU A 807 -11.19 29.83 -16.37
N LEU A 808 -12.39 30.43 -16.44
CA LEU A 808 -13.51 29.86 -17.18
C LEU A 808 -13.49 30.29 -18.65
N ASP A 809 -13.73 29.33 -19.54
CA ASP A 809 -13.86 29.59 -20.97
C ASP A 809 -15.12 30.42 -21.25
N GLY A 810 -14.94 31.45 -22.09
CA GLY A 810 -16.04 32.33 -22.50
C GLY A 810 -16.42 33.43 -21.51
N ASN A 811 -15.62 33.70 -20.47
CA ASN A 811 -15.84 34.82 -19.55
C ASN A 811 -15.69 36.19 -20.26
N PRO A 812 -16.79 36.95 -20.48
CA PRO A 812 -16.71 38.25 -21.15
C PRO A 812 -16.19 39.37 -20.24
N ASN A 813 -16.22 39.18 -18.92
CA ASN A 813 -15.98 40.21 -17.91
C ASN A 813 -14.58 40.10 -17.27
N ALA A 814 -13.70 39.25 -17.82
CA ALA A 814 -12.40 38.94 -17.23
C ALA A 814 -11.54 40.17 -16.95
N GLN A 815 -11.53 41.18 -17.82
CA GLN A 815 -10.74 42.39 -17.59
C GLN A 815 -11.30 43.26 -16.45
N GLN A 816 -12.63 43.42 -16.37
CA GLN A 816 -13.28 44.12 -15.25
C GLN A 816 -13.01 43.38 -13.93
N GLN A 817 -13.14 42.05 -13.93
CA GLN A 817 -12.90 41.23 -12.75
C GLN A 817 -11.45 41.32 -12.27
N LYS A 818 -10.47 41.34 -13.18
CA LYS A 818 -9.06 41.56 -12.82
C LYS A 818 -8.88 42.87 -12.06
N SER A 819 -9.34 43.99 -12.64
CA SER A 819 -9.28 45.30 -11.99
C SER A 819 -10.01 45.32 -10.65
N ALA A 820 -11.18 44.69 -10.56
CA ALA A 820 -11.97 44.63 -9.31
C ALA A 820 -11.24 43.85 -8.21
N ILE A 821 -10.64 42.70 -8.54
CA ILE A 821 -9.88 41.89 -7.59
C ILE A 821 -8.69 42.68 -7.06
N GLU A 822 -7.88 43.26 -7.95
CA GLU A 822 -6.72 44.08 -7.58
C GLU A 822 -7.14 45.20 -6.62
N TYR A 823 -8.12 45.99 -7.02
CA TYR A 823 -8.62 47.12 -6.23
C TYR A 823 -9.11 46.72 -4.84
N HIS A 824 -9.94 45.67 -4.75
CA HIS A 824 -10.50 45.25 -3.47
C HIS A 824 -9.48 44.61 -2.53
N LEU A 825 -8.43 43.98 -3.07
CA LEU A 825 -7.30 43.50 -2.27
C LEU A 825 -6.44 44.67 -1.78
N GLU A 826 -6.11 45.63 -2.64
CA GLU A 826 -5.29 46.80 -2.30
C GLU A 826 -5.97 47.73 -1.30
N GLN A 827 -7.23 48.10 -1.54
CA GLN A 827 -7.97 49.02 -0.66
C GLN A 827 -8.53 48.33 0.59
N GLY A 828 -8.69 47.01 0.54
CA GLY A 828 -9.18 46.20 1.64
C GLY A 828 -8.04 45.70 2.52
N ASN A 829 -7.77 44.39 2.44
CA ASN A 829 -6.72 43.76 3.23
C ASN A 829 -6.12 42.56 2.49
N ALA A 830 -5.25 42.83 1.52
CA ALA A 830 -4.51 41.79 0.78
C ALA A 830 -3.77 40.82 1.72
N ALA A 831 -3.12 41.33 2.79
CA ALA A 831 -2.38 40.49 3.72
C ALA A 831 -3.29 39.45 4.41
N LEU A 832 -4.51 39.83 4.78
CA LEU A 832 -5.48 38.94 5.38
C LEU A 832 -6.08 37.95 4.37
N PHE A 833 -6.34 38.38 3.13
CA PHE A 833 -6.72 37.47 2.05
C PHE A 833 -5.67 36.38 1.88
N MET A 834 -4.38 36.76 1.76
CA MET A 834 -3.28 35.81 1.61
C MET A 834 -3.16 34.87 2.82
N ALA A 835 -3.20 35.41 4.05
CA ALA A 835 -3.04 34.62 5.27
C ALA A 835 -4.20 33.64 5.54
N SER A 836 -5.37 33.83 4.94
CA SER A 836 -6.56 32.99 5.13
C SER A 836 -6.90 32.10 3.94
N SER A 837 -6.10 32.17 2.87
CA SER A 837 -6.36 31.47 1.61
C SER A 837 -5.43 30.27 1.40
N PRO A 838 -5.90 29.19 0.76
CA PRO A 838 -5.03 28.13 0.26
C PRO A 838 -4.01 28.66 -0.76
N ILE A 839 -2.89 27.95 -0.89
CA ILE A 839 -1.73 28.32 -1.73
C ILE A 839 -2.13 28.68 -3.16
N TRP A 840 -3.07 27.95 -3.78
CA TRP A 840 -3.54 28.27 -5.14
C TRP A 840 -4.09 29.70 -5.27
N TYR A 841 -4.92 30.14 -4.33
CA TYR A 841 -5.48 31.50 -4.34
C TYR A 841 -4.41 32.55 -4.00
N ILE A 842 -3.45 32.24 -3.11
CA ILE A 842 -2.30 33.12 -2.83
C ILE A 842 -1.53 33.39 -4.13
N GLN A 843 -1.18 32.34 -4.87
CA GLN A 843 -0.44 32.45 -6.12
C GLN A 843 -1.22 33.26 -7.15
N LYS A 844 -2.51 32.97 -7.36
CA LYS A 844 -3.35 33.67 -8.33
C LYS A 844 -3.53 35.15 -7.99
N ALA A 845 -3.78 35.47 -6.72
CA ALA A 845 -3.89 36.86 -6.27
C ALA A 845 -2.55 37.62 -6.41
N LYS A 846 -1.42 37.00 -6.06
CA LYS A 846 -0.10 37.62 -6.23
C LYS A 846 0.27 37.84 -7.69
N GLN A 847 -0.02 36.87 -8.56
CA GLN A 847 0.19 37.02 -10.00
C GLN A 847 -0.57 38.24 -10.54
N LEU A 848 -1.83 38.40 -10.11
CA LEU A 848 -2.67 39.51 -10.52
C LEU A 848 -2.17 40.85 -9.96
N MET A 849 -1.87 40.94 -8.66
CA MET A 849 -1.36 42.17 -8.03
C MET A 849 0.03 42.61 -8.55
N ASN A 850 0.76 41.72 -9.21
CA ASN A 850 2.05 42.04 -9.83
C ASN A 850 1.93 42.36 -11.33
N ASP A 851 0.74 42.27 -11.93
CA ASP A 851 0.50 42.54 -13.34
C ASP A 851 0.20 44.02 -13.59
N ALA A 852 1.25 44.78 -13.90
CA ALA A 852 1.15 46.20 -14.21
C ALA A 852 0.33 46.53 -15.48
N ALA A 853 -0.14 45.53 -16.24
CA ALA A 853 -1.00 45.73 -17.41
C ALA A 853 -2.50 45.85 -17.05
N ILE A 854 -2.89 45.60 -15.80
CA ILE A 854 -4.28 45.71 -15.35
C ILE A 854 -4.68 47.20 -15.29
N PRO A 855 -5.79 47.61 -15.93
CA PRO A 855 -6.23 48.99 -15.87
C PRO A 855 -6.82 49.32 -14.48
N PRO A 856 -6.76 50.59 -14.03
CA PRO A 856 -7.40 51.00 -12.79
C PRO A 856 -8.88 50.66 -12.77
N TYR A 857 -9.35 50.16 -11.63
CA TYR A 857 -10.74 49.82 -11.43
C TYR A 857 -11.62 51.07 -11.35
N ALA A 858 -12.72 51.07 -12.10
CA ALA A 858 -13.72 52.12 -12.06
C ALA A 858 -14.81 51.75 -11.05
N GLU A 859 -14.73 52.29 -9.85
CA GLU A 859 -15.73 52.00 -8.81
C GLU A 859 -17.16 52.38 -9.24
N PRO A 860 -18.16 51.53 -8.96
CA PRO A 860 -19.55 51.90 -9.23
C PRO A 860 -19.98 53.06 -8.34
N GLN A 861 -20.67 54.03 -8.94
CA GLN A 861 -21.28 55.18 -8.27
C GLN A 861 -22.78 55.23 -8.57
N GLY A 862 -23.57 55.81 -7.68
CA GLY A 862 -25.00 56.01 -7.89
C GLY A 862 -25.89 55.27 -6.88
N ASN A 863 -27.15 55.10 -7.25
CA ASN A 863 -28.19 54.49 -6.41
C ASN A 863 -28.56 53.12 -6.97
N TYR A 864 -28.53 52.10 -6.13
CA TYR A 864 -28.86 50.72 -6.45
C TYR A 864 -30.07 50.32 -5.59
N LEU A 865 -31.17 49.98 -6.25
CA LEU A 865 -32.43 49.61 -5.61
C LEU A 865 -32.66 48.11 -5.78
N PHE A 866 -32.54 47.39 -4.68
CA PHE A 866 -32.75 45.95 -4.62
C PHE A 866 -34.12 45.68 -3.98
N HIS A 867 -35.18 45.86 -4.78
CA HIS A 867 -36.55 45.84 -4.28
C HIS A 867 -37.02 44.44 -3.88
N ASN A 868 -36.45 43.37 -4.45
CA ASN A 868 -36.79 42.01 -4.04
C ASN A 868 -36.17 41.60 -2.70
N GLN A 869 -35.19 42.35 -2.19
CA GLN A 869 -34.57 42.12 -0.88
C GLN A 869 -34.70 43.32 0.07
N ASP A 870 -35.61 44.25 -0.22
CA ASP A 870 -35.88 45.43 0.60
C ASP A 870 -34.63 46.22 1.00
N ASN A 871 -33.66 46.35 0.09
CA ASN A 871 -32.40 47.02 0.38
C ASN A 871 -32.10 48.13 -0.65
N VAL A 872 -31.54 49.24 -0.17
CA VAL A 872 -31.07 50.34 -1.03
C VAL A 872 -29.61 50.61 -0.71
N VAL A 873 -28.78 50.70 -1.75
CA VAL A 873 -27.36 51.08 -1.62
C VAL A 873 -27.09 52.35 -2.41
N HIS A 874 -26.42 53.31 -1.79
CA HIS A 874 -25.87 54.48 -2.45
C HIS A 874 -24.35 54.44 -2.39
N ARG A 875 -23.70 54.64 -3.54
CA ARG A 875 -22.24 54.70 -3.67
C ARG A 875 -21.81 56.09 -4.12
N GLY A 876 -21.00 56.73 -3.28
CA GLY A 876 -20.30 57.96 -3.61
C GLY A 876 -18.79 57.74 -3.71
N VAL A 877 -18.03 58.80 -3.98
CA VAL A 877 -16.56 58.73 -4.03
C VAL A 877 -16.00 58.42 -2.65
N ASN A 878 -15.37 57.26 -2.49
CA ASN A 878 -14.77 56.78 -1.23
C ASN A 878 -15.75 56.57 -0.07
N TRP A 879 -17.05 56.38 -0.33
CA TRP A 879 -18.01 56.00 0.70
C TRP A 879 -19.21 55.22 0.13
N LEU A 880 -19.77 54.35 0.96
CA LEU A 880 -20.98 53.60 0.68
C LEU A 880 -21.98 53.78 1.83
N TYR A 881 -23.26 53.90 1.50
CA TYR A 881 -24.36 53.91 2.46
C TYR A 881 -25.44 52.88 2.06
N SER A 882 -25.98 52.14 3.03
CA SER A 882 -27.04 51.15 2.80
C SER A 882 -28.19 51.30 3.77
N ILE A 883 -29.41 51.04 3.31
CA ILE A 883 -30.62 50.92 4.12
C ILE A 883 -31.24 49.55 3.89
N GLY A 884 -31.16 48.66 4.89
CA GLY A 884 -31.89 47.40 4.92
C GLY A 884 -33.28 47.58 5.53
N MET A 885 -34.31 47.12 4.83
CA MET A 885 -35.73 47.18 5.21
C MET A 885 -36.33 45.76 5.17
N HIS A 886 -37.64 45.63 5.35
CA HIS A 886 -38.41 44.39 5.14
C HIS A 886 -39.88 44.73 4.83
N SER A 887 -40.59 43.83 4.15
CA SER A 887 -41.99 43.96 3.75
C SER A 887 -42.80 42.66 3.80
#